data_AF-A0A819D4E1-F1
#
_entry.id   AF-A0A819D4E1-F1
#
_cell.length_a   1.000
_cell.length_b   1.000
_cell.length_c   1.000
_cell.angle_alpha   90.00
_cell.angle_beta   90.00
_cell.angle_gamma   90.00
#
_symmetry.space_group_name_H-M   'P 1'
#
loop_
_entity.id
_entity.type
_entity.pdbx_description
1 polymer ?
#
loop_
_entity_poly.entity_id
_entity_poly.type
_entity_poly.pdbx_seq_one_letter_code
_entity_poly.pdbx_strand_id
1 'polypeptide(L)'
;MANEKIDNLSQKLSLVAVTFGVIALVFTCVGISTPNWELSYTKTSVPSYSLSSTANFFYTCHFTNGSYEDCTSRTVNLMNYPRYLSSYPWMTDYYLRIQNAAGLCIVGILFLVFGTMTTLVLAFIPLSTWINIIPSILLFFACLFMLAGMAEGSRYLLYNGYSANLYQAGHLFTILTLSLSAFTIGRIHFSRMIEKEVQTIARDQLWQIEDYIYNRSSSSHPGYHLLKFVDIDPNSLPCPSKQRQEPEDRLANLVRWLPRQQVLPFREEKNPKIKKCLLIETTNEGILRAILSLFSFTTTPAKVHRIFYCTSHTNWMQIRAFIYRCFYSQSLHQLIRPELLSQSIQDQFIYLLRSLIDQRPQHFFQMGIITTTASTEQQIINELQSMDVLKIFHDHELLNSKDFDKEINALIRECTVVTSKLSGLGKSTFIRQTMKKSKMNYVKFPIYGDLDSDILAERLCSLCPELQTGALHLDIGTVDNSQRLNEILYCLLLFRSFRFGQIAISLPAETCIFIELDASPDSSLTEIPLFHHIKTIVHIDHIDWTSLIVDNVEIQTITNYLDAINREDIVNNNVNPSNFKNFDQITCSTLIQKVFLKNKKTDFTTWTQLSIFIAVFYRLFTGFSRCSYFFPKYLENPRIRAIRMDLIQTLLQSSNQFTSFSVEAVRQQQRSMTTKKMTEFSDAIIHWEKMEPFTFVFTDTDDPIFVYKKPADVPAALVQYFEAYNKVSKASKRIKEKNMFPDYTKLSHTEIFIRLASLSRKYFNKAICPTCFRQYEFKEQHCQICSINNVLIRPKTFDDADILSFQTDIAERLRNEYVLTQDNFIKMLLIYMRVQCGIPVLIMGETGKRMIRMLISEPIYFS
;
A
#
# COMPACT_ATOMS: atom_id res chain seq x y z
N MET A 1 -21.39 -0.51 -36.13
CA MET A 1 -22.24 -1.26 -35.18
C MET A 1 -21.99 -2.75 -35.39
N ALA A 2 -21.17 -3.35 -34.53
CA ALA A 2 -20.96 -4.79 -34.54
C ALA A 2 -22.22 -5.48 -33.97
N ASN A 3 -22.62 -6.62 -34.55
CA ASN A 3 -23.67 -7.48 -34.00
C ASN A 3 -23.27 -7.93 -32.58
N GLU A 4 -23.74 -7.22 -31.54
CA GLU A 4 -23.65 -7.68 -30.16
C GLU A 4 -24.43 -8.99 -30.04
N LYS A 5 -23.73 -10.11 -29.95
CA LYS A 5 -24.35 -11.40 -29.63
C LYS A 5 -24.71 -11.41 -28.15
N ILE A 6 -25.96 -11.75 -27.85
CA ILE A 6 -26.42 -12.03 -26.49
C ILE A 6 -25.62 -13.22 -25.93
N ASP A 7 -25.14 -13.10 -24.70
CA ASP A 7 -24.47 -14.18 -23.98
C ASP A 7 -25.36 -15.44 -23.94
N ASN A 8 -24.78 -16.59 -24.30
CA ASN A 8 -25.50 -17.87 -24.43
C ASN A 8 -26.23 -18.26 -23.14
N LEU A 9 -25.66 -17.97 -21.97
CA LEU A 9 -26.32 -18.24 -20.70
C LEU A 9 -27.54 -17.34 -20.48
N SER A 10 -27.41 -16.04 -20.78
CA SER A 10 -28.50 -15.07 -20.67
C SER A 10 -29.65 -15.40 -21.64
N GLN A 11 -29.32 -15.90 -22.84
CA GLN A 11 -30.30 -16.41 -23.80
C GLN A 11 -31.04 -17.65 -23.26
N LYS A 12 -30.31 -18.64 -22.71
CA LYS A 12 -30.91 -19.85 -22.13
C LYS A 12 -31.83 -19.51 -20.95
N LEU A 13 -31.39 -18.62 -20.05
CA LEU A 13 -32.21 -18.18 -18.91
C LEU A 13 -33.49 -17.46 -19.36
N SER A 14 -33.40 -16.64 -20.41
CA SER A 14 -34.57 -15.99 -21.01
C SER A 14 -35.57 -17.02 -21.56
N LEU A 15 -35.09 -18.06 -22.27
CA LEU A 15 -35.95 -19.12 -22.81
C LEU A 15 -36.62 -19.96 -21.72
N VAL A 16 -35.91 -20.22 -20.61
CA VAL A 16 -36.50 -20.89 -19.44
C VAL A 16 -37.58 -20.00 -18.81
N ALA A 17 -37.31 -18.70 -18.65
CA ALA A 17 -38.30 -17.75 -18.14
C ALA A 17 -39.57 -17.71 -19.02
N VAL A 18 -39.42 -17.69 -20.34
CA VAL A 18 -40.54 -17.75 -21.30
C VAL A 18 -41.34 -19.04 -21.14
N THR A 19 -40.67 -20.18 -21.01
CA THR A 19 -41.35 -21.47 -20.80
C THR A 19 -42.25 -21.43 -19.56
N PHE A 20 -41.73 -20.94 -18.44
CA PHE A 20 -42.54 -20.74 -17.24
C PHE A 20 -43.67 -19.71 -17.45
N GLY A 21 -43.45 -18.67 -18.25
CA GLY A 21 -44.45 -17.65 -18.53
C GLY A 21 -45.63 -18.20 -19.32
N VAL A 22 -45.35 -19.10 -20.28
CA VAL A 22 -46.39 -19.81 -21.05
C VAL A 22 -47.16 -20.77 -20.15
N ILE A 23 -46.49 -21.53 -19.27
CA ILE A 23 -47.16 -22.41 -18.29
C ILE A 23 -48.05 -21.59 -17.36
N ALA A 24 -47.52 -20.47 -16.84
CA ALA A 24 -48.27 -19.54 -16.01
C ALA A 24 -49.54 -19.05 -16.71
N LEU A 25 -49.42 -18.68 -17.99
CA LEU A 25 -50.54 -18.20 -18.80
C LEU A 25 -51.62 -19.26 -18.95
N VAL A 26 -51.25 -20.49 -19.29
CA VAL A 26 -52.19 -21.61 -19.42
C VAL A 26 -52.92 -21.85 -18.11
N PHE A 27 -52.20 -21.97 -17.00
CA PHE A 27 -52.80 -22.24 -15.69
C PHE A 27 -53.69 -21.09 -15.21
N THR A 28 -53.31 -19.85 -15.46
CA THR A 28 -54.11 -18.68 -15.11
C THR A 28 -55.39 -18.61 -15.94
N CYS A 29 -55.31 -18.84 -17.24
CA CYS A 29 -56.47 -18.83 -18.15
C CYS A 29 -57.43 -20.00 -17.87
N VAL A 30 -56.92 -21.21 -17.65
CA VAL A 30 -57.76 -22.37 -17.29
C VAL A 30 -58.34 -22.19 -15.89
N GLY A 31 -57.52 -21.71 -14.95
CA GLY A 31 -57.93 -21.41 -13.58
C GLY A 31 -59.10 -20.43 -13.58
N ILE A 32 -58.97 -19.27 -14.22
CA ILE A 32 -60.03 -18.25 -14.21
C ILE A 32 -61.29 -18.67 -14.98
N SER A 33 -61.15 -19.47 -16.05
CA SER A 33 -62.27 -19.85 -16.91
C SER A 33 -63.09 -21.02 -16.37
N THR A 34 -62.52 -21.94 -15.59
CA THR A 34 -63.27 -23.11 -15.11
C THR A 34 -64.16 -22.77 -13.91
N PRO A 35 -65.39 -23.32 -13.82
CA PRO A 35 -66.38 -22.93 -12.80
C PRO A 35 -66.12 -23.49 -11.40
N ASN A 36 -64.93 -24.01 -11.08
CA ASN A 36 -64.64 -24.63 -9.77
C ASN A 36 -63.85 -23.70 -8.85
N TRP A 37 -64.18 -22.40 -8.83
CA TRP A 37 -63.66 -21.49 -7.81
C TRP A 37 -64.46 -21.60 -6.52
N GLU A 38 -65.77 -21.77 -6.64
CA GLU A 38 -66.69 -21.98 -5.52
C GLU A 38 -67.44 -23.31 -5.72
N LEU A 39 -67.53 -24.10 -4.65
CA LEU A 39 -68.33 -25.32 -4.61
C LEU A 39 -69.44 -25.15 -3.57
N SER A 40 -70.69 -25.30 -4.00
CA SER A 40 -71.85 -25.30 -3.12
C SER A 40 -72.39 -26.72 -2.97
N TYR A 41 -72.71 -27.10 -1.74
CA TYR A 41 -73.22 -28.43 -1.42
C TYR A 41 -74.63 -28.32 -0.84
N THR A 42 -75.56 -29.10 -1.37
CA THR A 42 -76.89 -29.28 -0.81
C THR A 42 -76.94 -30.55 0.02
N LYS A 43 -77.60 -30.47 1.18
CA LYS A 43 -77.82 -31.62 2.05
C LYS A 43 -78.87 -32.53 1.42
N THR A 44 -78.53 -33.79 1.13
CA THR A 44 -79.45 -34.76 0.52
C THR A 44 -80.06 -35.69 1.57
N SER A 45 -79.32 -36.03 2.63
CA SER A 45 -79.82 -36.71 3.84
C SER A 45 -78.84 -36.51 5.01
N VAL A 46 -79.19 -36.87 6.26
CA VAL A 46 -78.19 -36.87 7.35
C VAL A 46 -77.38 -38.18 7.27
N PRO A 47 -76.05 -38.18 7.04
CA PRO A 47 -75.08 -37.08 6.96
C PRO A 47 -74.46 -36.87 5.56
N SER A 48 -75.21 -37.03 4.47
CA SER A 48 -74.70 -36.87 3.10
C SER A 48 -74.98 -35.49 2.48
N TYR A 49 -73.96 -34.96 1.83
CA TYR A 49 -74.02 -33.73 1.02
C TYR A 49 -73.68 -34.08 -0.43
N SER A 50 -74.43 -33.54 -1.38
CA SER A 50 -74.09 -33.61 -2.81
C SER A 50 -73.68 -32.24 -3.31
N LEU A 51 -72.71 -32.18 -4.23
CA LEU A 51 -72.37 -30.96 -4.94
C LEU A 51 -73.61 -30.49 -5.73
N SER A 52 -74.04 -29.26 -5.52
CA SER A 52 -75.29 -28.72 -6.10
C SER A 52 -75.04 -27.71 -7.21
N SER A 53 -73.97 -26.94 -7.08
CA SER A 53 -73.58 -25.92 -8.03
C SER A 53 -72.11 -25.56 -7.88
N THR A 54 -71.54 -25.05 -8.96
CA THR A 54 -70.18 -24.53 -9.01
C THR A 54 -70.16 -23.14 -9.65
N ALA A 55 -69.22 -22.29 -9.25
CA ALA A 55 -69.11 -20.94 -9.80
C ALA A 55 -67.66 -20.51 -10.03
N ASN A 56 -67.46 -19.65 -11.02
CA ASN A 56 -66.28 -18.79 -11.15
C ASN A 56 -66.68 -17.30 -11.13
N PHE A 57 -65.75 -16.42 -11.50
CA PHE A 57 -65.99 -14.98 -11.53
C PHE A 57 -67.04 -14.53 -12.56
N PHE A 58 -67.34 -15.34 -13.58
CA PHE A 58 -68.16 -14.95 -14.73
C PHE A 58 -69.53 -15.65 -14.79
N TYR A 59 -69.58 -16.93 -14.42
CA TYR A 59 -70.76 -17.77 -14.56
C TYR A 59 -70.88 -18.81 -13.44
N THR A 60 -72.08 -19.33 -13.29
CA THR A 60 -72.46 -20.34 -12.30
C THR A 60 -73.15 -21.49 -13.02
N CYS A 61 -72.81 -22.73 -12.67
CA CYS A 61 -73.40 -23.93 -13.24
C CYS A 61 -74.06 -24.77 -12.16
N HIS A 62 -75.18 -25.42 -12.47
CA HIS A 62 -75.74 -26.46 -11.63
C HIS A 62 -74.99 -27.77 -11.85
N PHE A 63 -74.86 -28.56 -10.78
CA PHE A 63 -74.19 -29.86 -10.83
C PHE A 63 -75.19 -30.96 -10.50
N THR A 64 -75.56 -31.74 -11.52
CA THR A 64 -76.59 -32.79 -11.46
C THR A 64 -76.03 -34.04 -12.14
N ASN A 65 -76.16 -35.20 -11.48
CA ASN A 65 -75.74 -36.51 -12.02
C ASN A 65 -74.29 -36.59 -12.57
N GLY A 66 -73.36 -35.79 -12.04
CA GLY A 66 -71.96 -35.80 -12.47
C GLY A 66 -71.61 -34.89 -13.65
N SER A 67 -72.60 -34.16 -14.20
CA SER A 67 -72.42 -33.18 -15.28
C SER A 67 -72.78 -31.76 -14.85
N TYR A 68 -72.20 -30.77 -15.53
CA TYR A 68 -72.57 -29.37 -15.40
C TYR A 68 -73.75 -29.06 -16.31
N GLU A 69 -74.87 -28.65 -15.74
CA GLU A 69 -76.09 -28.25 -16.45
C GLU A 69 -76.44 -26.79 -16.11
N ASP A 70 -77.23 -26.13 -16.96
CA ASP A 70 -77.76 -24.78 -16.74
C ASP A 70 -76.72 -23.71 -16.33
N CYS A 71 -75.55 -23.73 -16.99
CA CYS A 71 -74.54 -22.69 -16.83
C CYS A 71 -75.07 -21.34 -17.31
N THR A 72 -75.26 -20.41 -16.39
CA THR A 72 -75.78 -19.08 -16.66
C THR A 72 -74.81 -18.03 -16.14
N SER A 73 -74.84 -16.84 -16.74
CA SER A 73 -74.07 -15.71 -16.22
C SER A 73 -74.45 -15.46 -14.77
N ARG A 74 -73.46 -15.13 -13.94
CA ARG A 74 -73.65 -14.90 -12.50
C ARG A 74 -74.65 -13.77 -12.20
N THR A 75 -74.93 -12.90 -13.18
CA THR A 75 -75.99 -11.88 -13.13
C THR A 75 -77.41 -12.43 -13.18
N VAL A 76 -77.62 -13.53 -13.88
CA VAL A 76 -78.96 -14.06 -14.19
C VAL A 76 -79.45 -15.00 -13.09
N ASN A 77 -78.53 -15.64 -12.34
CA ASN A 77 -78.85 -16.75 -11.43
C ASN A 77 -78.80 -16.41 -9.93
N LEU A 78 -78.90 -15.13 -9.56
CA LEU A 78 -78.86 -14.66 -8.15
C LEU A 78 -79.99 -15.22 -7.28
N MET A 79 -81.13 -15.58 -7.89
CA MET A 79 -82.31 -16.10 -7.18
C MET A 79 -82.15 -17.53 -6.67
N ASN A 80 -81.16 -18.29 -7.16
CA ASN A 80 -81.00 -19.72 -6.90
C ASN A 80 -79.97 -20.07 -5.82
N TYR A 81 -79.34 -19.07 -5.16
CA TYR A 81 -78.50 -19.33 -3.99
C TYR A 81 -79.35 -19.34 -2.71
N PRO A 82 -79.59 -20.51 -2.08
CA PRO A 82 -80.49 -20.61 -0.93
C PRO A 82 -79.96 -19.90 0.34
N ARG A 83 -78.69 -19.47 0.34
CA ARG A 83 -78.08 -18.71 1.45
C ARG A 83 -78.39 -17.21 1.42
N TYR A 84 -78.92 -16.67 0.33
CA TYR A 84 -78.92 -15.24 0.07
C TYR A 84 -80.30 -14.76 -0.42
N LEU A 85 -81.25 -14.58 0.51
CA LEU A 85 -82.56 -13.99 0.22
C LEU A 85 -82.39 -12.57 -0.35
N SER A 86 -83.14 -12.25 -1.40
CA SER A 86 -83.01 -11.12 -2.33
C SER A 86 -83.27 -9.71 -1.76
N SER A 87 -83.29 -9.51 -0.44
CA SER A 87 -83.70 -8.25 0.21
C SER A 87 -82.57 -7.41 0.81
N TYR A 88 -81.30 -7.80 0.65
CA TYR A 88 -80.20 -7.14 1.36
C TYR A 88 -79.19 -6.35 0.48
N PRO A 89 -78.81 -5.11 0.89
CA PRO A 89 -77.85 -4.24 0.18
C PRO A 89 -76.44 -4.83 -0.07
N TRP A 90 -76.03 -5.86 0.66
CA TRP A 90 -74.71 -6.47 0.49
C TRP A 90 -74.61 -7.36 -0.76
N MET A 91 -75.72 -7.72 -1.41
CA MET A 91 -75.72 -8.55 -2.62
C MET A 91 -75.19 -7.78 -3.85
N THR A 92 -75.51 -6.49 -3.96
CA THR A 92 -74.95 -5.61 -5.00
C THR A 92 -73.46 -5.35 -4.79
N ASP A 93 -73.01 -5.24 -3.53
CA ASP A 93 -71.58 -5.10 -3.18
C ASP A 93 -70.80 -6.38 -3.52
N TYR A 94 -71.35 -7.55 -3.17
CA TYR A 94 -70.79 -8.87 -3.51
C TYR A 94 -70.54 -9.02 -5.02
N TYR A 95 -71.57 -8.73 -5.82
CA TYR A 95 -71.48 -8.85 -7.28
C TYR A 95 -70.44 -7.91 -7.88
N LEU A 96 -70.47 -6.64 -7.49
CA LEU A 96 -69.53 -5.63 -7.98
C LEU A 96 -68.09 -6.02 -7.66
N ARG A 97 -67.83 -6.58 -6.48
CA ARG A 97 -66.50 -7.01 -6.07
C ARG A 97 -66.01 -8.25 -6.81
N ILE A 98 -66.90 -9.19 -7.11
CA ILE A 98 -66.55 -10.35 -7.94
C ILE A 98 -66.25 -9.93 -9.39
N GLN A 99 -66.99 -8.97 -9.94
CA GLN A 99 -66.64 -8.37 -11.23
C GLN A 99 -65.30 -7.65 -11.20
N ASN A 100 -65.02 -6.89 -10.12
CA ASN A 100 -63.74 -6.23 -9.93
C ASN A 100 -62.60 -7.25 -9.85
N ALA A 101 -62.78 -8.34 -9.10
CA ALA A 101 -61.82 -9.45 -9.04
C ALA A 101 -61.57 -10.05 -10.43
N ALA A 102 -62.62 -10.29 -11.21
CA ALA A 102 -62.52 -10.77 -12.59
C ALA A 102 -61.73 -9.81 -13.48
N GLY A 103 -62.03 -8.51 -13.41
CA GLY A 103 -61.36 -7.45 -14.15
C GLY A 103 -59.87 -7.36 -13.81
N LEU A 104 -59.52 -7.40 -12.52
CA LEU A 104 -58.14 -7.42 -12.06
C LEU A 104 -57.38 -8.65 -12.56
N CYS A 105 -58.00 -9.82 -12.51
CA CYS A 105 -57.41 -11.06 -13.03
C CYS A 105 -57.16 -10.98 -14.55
N ILE A 106 -58.09 -10.42 -15.34
CA ILE A 106 -57.91 -10.23 -16.79
C ILE A 106 -56.76 -9.26 -17.09
N VAL A 107 -56.70 -8.13 -16.38
CA VAL A 107 -55.59 -7.16 -16.52
C VAL A 107 -54.25 -7.84 -16.18
N GLY A 108 -54.21 -8.65 -15.13
CA GLY A 108 -53.03 -9.45 -14.77
C GLY A 108 -52.60 -10.41 -15.89
N ILE A 109 -53.55 -11.10 -16.53
CA ILE A 109 -53.29 -11.99 -17.68
C ILE A 109 -52.71 -11.20 -18.87
N LEU A 110 -53.24 -10.02 -19.19
CA LEU A 110 -52.71 -9.19 -20.27
C LEU A 110 -51.25 -8.80 -20.01
N PHE A 111 -50.93 -8.34 -18.79
CA PHE A 111 -49.56 -8.04 -18.40
C PHE A 111 -48.65 -9.27 -18.46
N LEU A 112 -49.15 -10.46 -18.09
CA LEU A 112 -48.41 -11.72 -18.21
C LEU A 112 -48.08 -12.05 -19.67
N VAL A 113 -49.03 -11.87 -20.60
CA VAL A 113 -48.80 -12.08 -22.04
C VAL A 113 -47.74 -11.14 -22.56
N PHE A 114 -47.88 -9.83 -22.33
CA PHE A 114 -46.91 -8.84 -22.82
C PHE A 114 -45.54 -8.98 -22.15
N GLY A 115 -45.50 -9.27 -20.85
CA GLY A 115 -44.27 -9.56 -20.13
C GLY A 115 -43.54 -10.77 -20.71
N THR A 116 -44.24 -11.88 -20.92
CA THR A 116 -43.66 -13.11 -21.50
C THR A 116 -43.17 -12.88 -22.94
N MET A 117 -43.94 -12.17 -23.76
CA MET A 117 -43.54 -11.85 -25.14
C MET A 117 -42.32 -10.93 -25.20
N THR A 118 -42.25 -9.92 -24.35
CA THR A 118 -41.09 -9.03 -24.29
C THR A 118 -39.84 -9.73 -23.74
N THR A 119 -39.98 -10.67 -22.79
CA THR A 119 -38.88 -11.57 -22.37
C THR A 119 -38.41 -12.47 -23.53
N LEU A 120 -39.33 -12.95 -24.38
CA LEU A 120 -38.97 -13.72 -25.57
C LEU A 120 -38.17 -12.88 -26.58
N VAL A 121 -38.58 -11.63 -26.83
CA VAL A 121 -37.82 -10.71 -27.69
C VAL A 121 -36.41 -10.48 -27.13
N LEU A 122 -36.27 -10.32 -25.81
CA LEU A 122 -34.98 -10.15 -25.15
C LEU A 122 -34.04 -11.36 -25.31
N ALA A 123 -34.59 -12.56 -25.58
CA ALA A 123 -33.78 -13.75 -25.85
C ALA A 123 -33.10 -13.72 -27.24
N PHE A 124 -33.58 -12.91 -28.17
CA PHE A 124 -33.12 -12.90 -29.57
C PHE A 124 -32.57 -11.55 -30.03
N ILE A 125 -33.01 -10.44 -29.44
CA ILE A 125 -32.67 -9.10 -29.89
C ILE A 125 -31.96 -8.33 -28.76
N PRO A 126 -30.72 -7.85 -28.98
CA PRO A 126 -30.04 -7.01 -28.01
C PRO A 126 -30.69 -5.62 -27.97
N LEU A 127 -31.44 -5.33 -26.90
CA LEU A 127 -32.09 -4.03 -26.70
C LEU A 127 -31.22 -3.12 -25.82
N SER A 128 -31.55 -1.82 -25.81
CA SER A 128 -30.87 -0.85 -24.94
C SER A 128 -31.18 -1.12 -23.47
N THR A 129 -30.29 -0.67 -22.57
CA THR A 129 -30.39 -0.96 -21.13
C THR A 129 -31.75 -0.62 -20.52
N TRP A 130 -32.34 0.51 -20.90
CA TRP A 130 -33.64 0.94 -20.38
C TRP A 130 -34.80 0.09 -20.90
N ILE A 131 -34.73 -0.36 -22.15
CA ILE A 131 -35.76 -1.21 -22.76
C ILE A 131 -35.72 -2.62 -22.13
N ASN A 132 -34.55 -3.10 -21.73
CA ASN A 132 -34.41 -4.40 -21.08
C ASN A 132 -35.17 -4.51 -19.74
N ILE A 133 -35.53 -3.41 -19.08
CA ILE A 133 -36.25 -3.44 -17.79
C ILE A 133 -37.76 -3.69 -17.99
N ILE A 134 -38.30 -3.37 -19.17
CA ILE A 134 -39.75 -3.45 -19.48
C ILE A 134 -40.36 -4.82 -19.18
N PRO A 135 -39.77 -5.97 -19.58
CA PRO A 135 -40.37 -7.28 -19.32
C PRO A 135 -40.59 -7.55 -17.83
N SER A 136 -39.62 -7.22 -16.97
CA SER A 136 -39.73 -7.39 -15.52
C SER A 136 -40.77 -6.45 -14.90
N ILE A 137 -40.91 -5.22 -15.40
CA ILE A 137 -41.96 -4.31 -14.94
C ILE A 137 -43.34 -4.87 -15.29
N LEU A 138 -43.53 -5.35 -16.52
CA LEU A 138 -44.80 -5.94 -16.97
C LEU A 138 -45.15 -7.20 -16.15
N LEU A 139 -44.18 -8.08 -15.92
CA LEU A 139 -44.38 -9.30 -15.11
C LEU A 139 -44.63 -8.98 -13.63
N PHE A 140 -44.04 -7.90 -13.10
CA PHE A 140 -44.35 -7.42 -11.75
C PHE A 140 -45.79 -6.93 -11.65
N PHE A 141 -46.26 -6.15 -12.63
CA PHE A 141 -47.67 -5.75 -12.68
C PHE A 141 -48.61 -6.95 -12.84
N ALA A 142 -48.22 -7.95 -13.64
CA ALA A 142 -48.98 -9.21 -13.74
C ALA A 142 -49.15 -9.87 -12.36
N CYS A 143 -48.06 -10.05 -11.60
CA CYS A 143 -48.10 -10.58 -10.25
C CYS A 143 -49.01 -9.76 -9.32
N LEU A 144 -48.93 -8.44 -9.38
CA LEU A 144 -49.68 -7.54 -8.50
C LEU A 144 -51.18 -7.60 -8.79
N PHE A 145 -51.59 -7.53 -10.07
CA PHE A 145 -52.99 -7.59 -10.47
C PHE A 145 -53.60 -8.97 -10.24
N MET A 146 -52.84 -10.04 -10.47
CA MET A 146 -53.30 -11.40 -10.18
C MET A 146 -53.49 -11.64 -8.68
N LEU A 147 -52.57 -11.14 -7.85
CA LEU A 147 -52.71 -11.21 -6.39
C LEU A 147 -53.90 -10.37 -5.90
N ALA A 148 -54.09 -9.16 -6.45
CA ALA A 148 -55.21 -8.31 -6.12
C ALA A 148 -56.56 -8.95 -6.50
N GLY A 149 -56.64 -9.56 -7.69
CA GLY A 149 -57.83 -10.31 -8.12
C GLY A 149 -58.13 -11.51 -7.23
N MET A 150 -57.10 -12.25 -6.81
CA MET A 150 -57.24 -13.35 -5.84
C MET A 150 -57.66 -12.85 -4.46
N ALA A 151 -57.08 -11.76 -3.96
CA ALA A 151 -57.43 -11.18 -2.66
C ALA A 151 -58.88 -10.70 -2.64
N GLU A 152 -59.34 -10.01 -3.68
CA GLU A 152 -60.73 -9.55 -3.77
C GLU A 152 -61.70 -10.73 -3.98
N GLY A 153 -61.32 -11.75 -4.75
CA GLY A 153 -62.12 -12.96 -4.93
C GLY A 153 -62.24 -13.82 -3.67
N SER A 154 -61.14 -14.02 -2.93
CA SER A 154 -61.07 -14.90 -1.75
C SER A 154 -61.92 -14.44 -0.57
N ARG A 155 -62.25 -13.14 -0.50
CA ARG A 155 -63.18 -12.60 0.52
C ARG A 155 -64.58 -13.20 0.42
N TYR A 156 -64.95 -13.70 -0.75
CA TYR A 156 -66.33 -14.03 -1.10
C TYR A 156 -66.52 -15.49 -1.56
N LEU A 157 -65.41 -16.22 -1.78
CA LEU A 157 -65.39 -17.62 -2.20
C LEU A 157 -64.88 -18.46 -1.02
N LEU A 158 -65.80 -19.13 -0.32
CA LEU A 158 -65.51 -19.81 0.96
C LEU A 158 -64.91 -21.22 0.79
N TYR A 159 -65.01 -21.82 -0.40
CA TYR A 159 -64.48 -23.15 -0.71
C TYR A 159 -63.78 -23.17 -2.07
N ASN A 160 -62.47 -22.91 -2.05
CA ASN A 160 -61.63 -22.94 -3.25
C ASN A 160 -61.56 -24.36 -3.83
N GLY A 161 -62.09 -24.54 -5.03
CA GLY A 161 -61.91 -25.76 -5.80
C GLY A 161 -60.61 -25.74 -6.62
N TYR A 162 -60.47 -26.73 -7.52
CA TYR A 162 -59.27 -26.91 -8.34
C TYR A 162 -58.94 -25.68 -9.23
N SER A 163 -59.94 -24.91 -9.66
CA SER A 163 -59.75 -23.71 -10.50
C SER A 163 -58.94 -22.63 -9.79
N ALA A 164 -59.20 -22.41 -8.49
CA ALA A 164 -58.44 -21.47 -7.67
C ALA A 164 -57.00 -21.94 -7.47
N ASN A 165 -56.77 -23.25 -7.27
CA ASN A 165 -55.43 -23.83 -7.17
C ASN A 165 -54.64 -23.70 -8.47
N LEU A 166 -55.28 -23.90 -9.63
CA LEU A 166 -54.66 -23.66 -10.93
C LEU A 166 -54.26 -22.20 -11.10
N TYR A 167 -55.12 -21.26 -10.71
CA TYR A 167 -54.81 -19.84 -10.77
C TYR A 167 -53.64 -19.46 -9.84
N GLN A 168 -53.60 -20.00 -8.63
CA GLN A 168 -52.48 -19.84 -7.68
C GLN A 168 -51.18 -20.43 -8.23
N ALA A 169 -51.22 -21.61 -8.84
CA ALA A 169 -50.07 -22.20 -9.51
C ALA A 169 -49.61 -21.31 -10.68
N GLY A 170 -50.55 -20.79 -11.47
CA GLY A 170 -50.27 -19.81 -12.52
C GLY A 170 -49.54 -18.58 -11.99
N HIS A 171 -50.02 -18.00 -10.87
CA HIS A 171 -49.37 -16.87 -10.19
C HIS A 171 -47.95 -17.19 -9.72
N LEU A 172 -47.73 -18.36 -9.13
CA LEU A 172 -46.40 -18.81 -8.70
C LEU A 172 -45.44 -18.92 -9.90
N PHE A 173 -45.89 -19.48 -11.03
CA PHE A 173 -45.11 -19.52 -12.24
C PHE A 173 -44.84 -18.12 -12.81
N THR A 174 -45.77 -17.17 -12.69
CA THR A 174 -45.51 -15.76 -13.05
C THR A 174 -44.40 -15.15 -12.19
N ILE A 175 -44.36 -15.42 -10.89
CA ILE A 175 -43.28 -14.97 -9.97
C ILE A 175 -41.93 -15.57 -10.38
N LEU A 176 -41.90 -16.86 -10.76
CA LEU A 176 -40.69 -17.52 -11.27
C LEU A 176 -40.20 -16.88 -12.57
N THR A 177 -41.10 -16.62 -13.53
CA THR A 177 -40.80 -15.92 -14.77
C THR A 177 -40.25 -14.51 -14.52
N LEU A 178 -40.86 -13.76 -13.61
CA LEU A 178 -40.37 -12.44 -13.19
C LEU A 178 -38.94 -12.52 -12.65
N SER A 179 -38.68 -13.46 -11.74
CA SER A 179 -37.39 -13.60 -11.07
C SER A 179 -36.26 -13.95 -12.06
N LEU A 180 -36.50 -14.91 -12.95
CA LEU A 180 -35.55 -15.29 -14.00
C LEU A 180 -35.33 -14.18 -15.03
N SER A 181 -36.39 -13.48 -15.43
CA SER A 181 -36.27 -12.32 -16.32
C SER A 181 -35.42 -11.22 -15.67
N ALA A 182 -35.70 -10.87 -14.40
CA ALA A 182 -34.97 -9.83 -13.68
C ALA A 182 -33.48 -10.17 -13.50
N PHE A 183 -33.18 -11.43 -13.15
CA PHE A 183 -31.80 -11.91 -13.04
C PHE A 183 -31.04 -11.81 -14.36
N THR A 184 -31.69 -12.19 -15.46
CA THR A 184 -31.11 -12.10 -16.79
C THR A 184 -30.78 -10.66 -17.18
N ILE A 185 -31.68 -9.71 -16.89
CA ILE A 185 -31.47 -8.28 -17.13
C ILE A 185 -30.30 -7.74 -16.30
N GLY A 186 -30.24 -8.10 -15.02
CA GLY A 186 -29.15 -7.71 -14.12
C GLY A 186 -27.78 -8.16 -14.65
N ARG A 187 -27.69 -9.40 -15.14
CA ARG A 187 -26.48 -9.94 -15.77
C ARG A 187 -26.09 -9.18 -17.04
N ILE A 188 -27.04 -8.92 -17.95
CA ILE A 188 -26.78 -8.15 -19.18
C ILE A 188 -26.27 -6.74 -18.86
N HIS A 189 -26.84 -6.09 -17.84
CA HIS A 189 -26.41 -4.76 -17.41
C HIS A 189 -24.98 -4.77 -16.85
N PHE A 190 -24.68 -5.73 -15.97
CA PHE A 190 -23.35 -5.85 -15.35
C PHE A 190 -22.25 -6.09 -16.39
N SER A 191 -22.49 -7.00 -17.37
CA SER A 191 -21.55 -7.23 -18.47
C SER A 191 -21.27 -5.96 -19.28
N ARG A 192 -22.30 -5.16 -19.58
CA ARG A 192 -22.14 -3.89 -20.30
C ARG A 192 -21.41 -2.82 -19.49
N MET A 193 -21.57 -2.80 -18.17
CA MET A 193 -20.89 -1.85 -17.30
C MET A 193 -19.37 -2.08 -17.32
N ILE A 194 -18.95 -3.35 -17.15
CA ILE A 194 -17.53 -3.75 -17.21
C ILE A 194 -16.93 -3.39 -18.58
N GLU A 195 -17.67 -3.62 -19.66
CA GLU A 195 -17.17 -3.34 -21.02
C GLU A 195 -16.97 -1.84 -21.28
N LYS A 196 -17.85 -0.97 -20.72
CA LYS A 196 -17.71 0.49 -20.81
C LYS A 196 -16.53 1.03 -20.00
N GLU A 197 -16.34 0.56 -18.77
CA GLU A 197 -15.24 1.01 -17.91
C GLU A 197 -13.88 0.71 -18.58
N VAL A 198 -13.76 -0.45 -19.21
CA VAL A 198 -12.55 -0.88 -19.91
C VAL A 198 -12.32 -0.17 -21.26
N GLN A 199 -13.38 0.16 -22.02
CA GLN A 199 -13.25 0.99 -23.23
C GLN A 199 -12.75 2.41 -22.93
N THR A 200 -13.04 2.92 -21.75
CA THR A 200 -12.58 4.24 -21.30
C THR A 200 -11.07 4.24 -21.10
N ILE A 201 -10.53 3.20 -20.45
CA ILE A 201 -9.08 3.04 -20.19
C ILE A 201 -8.24 2.96 -21.48
N ALA A 202 -8.72 2.24 -22.50
CA ALA A 202 -8.02 2.13 -23.79
C ALA A 202 -8.00 3.47 -24.55
N ARG A 203 -9.06 4.28 -24.41
CA ARG A 203 -9.13 5.64 -24.97
C ARG A 203 -8.17 6.58 -24.26
N ASP A 204 -8.04 6.48 -22.95
CA ASP A 204 -7.14 7.33 -22.16
C ASP A 204 -5.67 7.13 -22.54
N GLN A 205 -5.24 5.89 -22.82
CA GLN A 205 -3.86 5.61 -23.25
C GLN A 205 -3.55 6.15 -24.64
N LEU A 206 -4.49 6.03 -25.58
CA LEU A 206 -4.36 6.64 -26.90
C LEU A 206 -4.30 8.17 -26.78
N TRP A 207 -5.11 8.74 -25.90
CA TRP A 207 -5.11 10.18 -25.61
C TRP A 207 -3.77 10.64 -25.01
N GLN A 208 -3.18 9.88 -24.08
CA GLN A 208 -1.87 10.19 -23.52
C GLN A 208 -0.75 10.20 -24.58
N ILE A 209 -0.78 9.24 -25.53
CA ILE A 209 0.19 9.20 -26.63
C ILE A 209 -0.02 10.38 -27.57
N GLU A 210 -1.25 10.64 -27.96
CA GLU A 210 -1.61 11.77 -28.85
C GLU A 210 -1.19 13.10 -28.21
N ASP A 211 -1.59 13.35 -26.95
CA ASP A 211 -1.26 14.56 -26.21
C ASP A 211 0.26 14.78 -26.15
N TYR A 212 1.02 13.71 -25.91
CA TYR A 212 2.48 13.78 -25.95
C TYR A 212 3.02 14.15 -27.34
N ILE A 213 2.52 13.52 -28.41
CA ILE A 213 2.99 13.77 -29.79
C ILE A 213 2.77 15.23 -30.18
N TYR A 214 1.64 15.81 -29.77
CA TYR A 214 1.29 17.21 -30.05
C TYR A 214 2.05 18.20 -29.17
N ASN A 215 2.06 17.99 -27.85
CA ASN A 215 2.57 18.98 -26.90
C ASN A 215 4.08 18.85 -26.66
N ARG A 216 4.67 17.68 -26.91
CA ARG A 216 6.07 17.35 -26.59
C ARG A 216 6.48 17.80 -25.19
N SER A 217 5.55 17.66 -24.25
CA SER A 217 5.57 18.38 -22.97
C SER A 217 6.81 18.07 -22.12
N SER A 218 7.10 16.79 -21.89
CA SER A 218 8.24 16.38 -21.06
C SER A 218 8.54 14.87 -21.16
N SER A 219 9.75 14.48 -20.75
CA SER A 219 10.14 13.07 -20.55
C SER A 219 9.46 12.41 -19.34
N SER A 220 8.69 13.16 -18.55
CA SER A 220 7.82 12.65 -17.47
C SER A 220 6.40 12.34 -17.95
N HIS A 221 6.05 12.67 -19.20
CA HIS A 221 4.69 12.50 -19.70
C HIS A 221 4.36 11.01 -19.93
N PRO A 222 3.19 10.50 -19.51
CA PRO A 222 2.84 9.07 -19.69
C PRO A 222 2.93 8.58 -21.14
N GLY A 223 2.52 9.41 -22.11
CA GLY A 223 2.64 9.11 -23.55
C GLY A 223 4.08 8.89 -24.03
N TYR A 224 5.07 9.59 -23.46
CA TYR A 224 6.49 9.38 -23.76
C TYR A 224 6.92 7.96 -23.39
N HIS A 225 6.56 7.53 -22.18
CA HIS A 225 6.91 6.21 -21.66
C HIS A 225 6.15 5.09 -22.37
N LEU A 226 4.87 5.29 -22.73
CA LEU A 226 4.11 4.33 -23.52
C LEU A 226 4.75 4.05 -24.89
N LEU A 227 5.19 5.09 -25.59
CA LEU A 227 5.91 4.96 -26.87
C LEU A 227 7.23 4.21 -26.70
N LYS A 228 8.05 4.58 -25.71
CA LYS A 228 9.30 3.86 -25.41
C LYS A 228 9.08 2.41 -25.01
N PHE A 229 8.04 2.10 -24.24
CA PHE A 229 7.70 0.74 -23.82
C PHE A 229 7.42 -0.16 -25.03
N VAL A 230 6.70 0.34 -26.05
CA VAL A 230 6.47 -0.37 -27.31
C VAL A 230 7.62 -0.24 -28.32
N ASP A 231 8.79 0.20 -27.85
CA ASP A 231 10.03 0.31 -28.63
C ASP A 231 9.95 1.30 -29.81
N ILE A 232 9.21 2.39 -29.62
CA ILE A 232 9.13 3.51 -30.55
C ILE A 232 9.88 4.68 -29.94
N ASP A 233 10.88 5.18 -30.65
CA ASP A 233 11.59 6.38 -30.20
C ASP A 233 10.68 7.60 -30.39
N PRO A 234 10.27 8.29 -29.30
CA PRO A 234 9.30 9.37 -29.43
C PRO A 234 9.85 10.52 -30.26
N ASN A 235 11.17 10.74 -30.25
CA ASN A 235 11.84 11.80 -31.01
C ASN A 235 11.87 11.53 -32.52
N SER A 236 11.69 10.28 -32.95
CA SER A 236 11.63 9.92 -34.37
C SER A 236 10.28 10.24 -35.04
N LEU A 237 9.23 10.49 -34.25
CA LEU A 237 7.87 10.74 -34.76
C LEU A 237 7.72 12.18 -35.28
N PRO A 238 7.06 12.42 -36.42
CA PRO A 238 6.80 13.76 -36.92
C PRO A 238 5.83 14.51 -36.00
N CYS A 239 6.04 15.82 -35.84
CA CYS A 239 5.10 16.68 -35.10
C CYS A 239 3.96 17.13 -36.05
N PRO A 240 2.69 16.77 -35.78
CA PRO A 240 1.57 17.12 -36.65
C PRO A 240 1.22 18.61 -36.60
N SER A 241 0.93 19.20 -37.77
CA SER A 241 0.67 20.64 -37.95
C SER A 241 -0.78 21.09 -37.75
N LYS A 242 -1.73 20.17 -37.56
CA LYS A 242 -3.15 20.48 -37.31
C LYS A 242 -3.68 19.75 -36.09
N GLN A 243 -4.35 20.49 -35.21
CA GLN A 243 -5.04 19.94 -34.04
C GLN A 243 -6.54 19.72 -34.34
N ARG A 244 -7.04 18.55 -33.91
CA ARG A 244 -8.43 18.04 -33.88
C ARG A 244 -8.99 17.33 -35.12
N GLN A 245 -9.54 16.14 -34.88
CA GLN A 245 -10.92 15.73 -35.22
C GLN A 245 -11.33 14.47 -34.41
N GLU A 246 -12.56 13.97 -34.60
CA GLU A 246 -13.28 12.89 -33.88
C GLU A 246 -12.42 11.69 -33.40
N PRO A 247 -12.81 10.95 -32.34
CA PRO A 247 -12.06 9.79 -31.82
C PRO A 247 -11.63 8.77 -32.87
N GLU A 248 -12.43 8.56 -33.92
CA GLU A 248 -12.15 7.62 -35.00
C GLU A 248 -11.01 8.09 -35.93
N ASP A 249 -10.95 9.39 -36.23
CA ASP A 249 -9.87 10.00 -37.04
C ASP A 249 -8.53 9.98 -36.31
N ARG A 250 -8.56 10.02 -34.98
CA ARG A 250 -7.36 9.98 -34.13
C ARG A 250 -6.64 8.64 -34.16
N LEU A 251 -7.39 7.53 -34.15
CA LEU A 251 -6.81 6.20 -34.30
C LEU A 251 -6.15 6.05 -35.68
N ALA A 252 -6.82 6.54 -36.73
CA ALA A 252 -6.28 6.53 -38.09
C ALA A 252 -4.99 7.37 -38.20
N ASN A 253 -4.90 8.50 -37.50
CA ASN A 253 -3.69 9.32 -37.44
C ASN A 253 -2.55 8.64 -36.68
N LEU A 254 -2.82 8.04 -35.53
CA LEU A 254 -1.82 7.24 -34.80
C LEU A 254 -1.29 6.09 -35.66
N VAL A 255 -2.15 5.37 -36.38
CA VAL A 255 -1.74 4.31 -37.32
C VAL A 255 -0.86 4.84 -38.45
N ARG A 256 -1.03 6.09 -38.87
CA ARG A 256 -0.15 6.74 -39.87
C ARG A 256 1.21 7.13 -39.31
N TRP A 257 1.29 7.51 -38.04
CA TRP A 257 2.52 8.02 -37.41
C TRP A 257 3.36 6.93 -36.77
N LEU A 258 2.73 5.92 -36.18
CA LEU A 258 3.44 4.74 -35.73
C LEU A 258 4.18 4.17 -36.94
N PRO A 259 5.49 3.86 -36.83
CA PRO A 259 6.20 3.23 -37.92
C PRO A 259 5.34 2.08 -38.38
N ARG A 260 5.02 2.02 -39.69
CA ARG A 260 4.56 0.75 -40.26
C ARG A 260 5.70 -0.20 -39.95
N GLN A 261 5.59 -0.96 -38.86
CA GLN A 261 6.29 -2.21 -38.74
C GLN A 261 5.83 -2.92 -39.98
N GLN A 262 6.67 -2.87 -41.01
CA GLN A 262 6.40 -3.50 -42.28
C GLN A 262 5.95 -4.88 -41.87
N VAL A 263 4.70 -5.23 -42.15
CA VAL A 263 4.29 -6.61 -42.23
C VAL A 263 5.26 -7.14 -43.27
N LEU A 264 6.39 -7.67 -42.80
CA LEU A 264 7.43 -8.19 -43.65
C LEU A 264 6.68 -9.17 -44.55
N PRO A 265 6.86 -9.07 -45.89
CA PRO A 265 6.24 -10.02 -46.79
C PRO A 265 6.53 -11.41 -46.25
N PHE A 266 5.47 -12.21 -46.15
CA PHE A 266 5.45 -13.54 -45.56
C PHE A 266 6.77 -14.25 -45.87
N ARG A 267 7.66 -14.37 -44.87
CA ARG A 267 8.80 -15.29 -45.00
C ARG A 267 8.23 -16.68 -44.82
N GLU A 268 7.78 -17.27 -45.92
CA GLU A 268 7.82 -18.73 -46.04
C GLU A 268 9.27 -19.14 -45.74
N GLU A 269 9.42 -20.11 -44.84
CA GLU A 269 10.68 -20.65 -44.28
C GLU A 269 11.14 -20.09 -42.92
N LYS A 270 10.48 -20.58 -41.85
CA LYS A 270 11.18 -21.14 -40.68
C LYS A 270 10.56 -22.48 -40.34
N ASN A 271 11.35 -23.55 -40.42
CA ASN A 271 11.10 -24.95 -40.04
C ASN A 271 9.63 -25.33 -39.72
N PRO A 272 8.94 -26.13 -40.57
CA PRO A 272 7.57 -26.62 -40.31
C PRO A 272 7.44 -27.52 -39.05
N LYS A 273 8.54 -27.78 -38.34
CA LYS A 273 8.60 -28.55 -37.09
C LYS A 273 8.35 -27.72 -35.81
N ILE A 274 8.38 -26.39 -35.87
CA ILE A 274 8.21 -25.56 -34.66
C ILE A 274 6.71 -25.32 -34.42
N LYS A 275 6.18 -25.90 -33.33
CA LYS A 275 4.81 -25.69 -32.86
C LYS A 275 4.58 -24.20 -32.52
N LYS A 276 3.33 -23.74 -32.68
CA LYS A 276 2.96 -22.31 -32.55
C LYS A 276 2.99 -21.81 -31.11
N CYS A 277 2.76 -22.70 -30.14
CA CYS A 277 2.79 -22.40 -28.70
C CYS A 277 3.90 -23.22 -28.01
N LEU A 278 4.64 -22.59 -27.10
CA LEU A 278 5.74 -23.16 -26.33
C LEU A 278 5.41 -23.04 -24.83
N LEU A 279 5.43 -24.13 -24.08
CA LEU A 279 5.11 -24.15 -22.65
C LEU A 279 6.34 -24.48 -21.81
N ILE A 280 6.56 -23.73 -20.73
CA ILE A 280 7.50 -24.05 -19.65
C ILE A 280 6.75 -24.06 -18.31
N GLU A 281 6.91 -25.12 -17.56
CA GLU A 281 6.51 -25.22 -16.15
C GLU A 281 7.73 -24.97 -15.27
N THR A 282 7.65 -24.04 -14.33
CA THR A 282 8.80 -23.64 -13.50
C THR A 282 8.38 -23.12 -12.13
N THR A 283 9.33 -22.89 -11.23
CA THR A 283 9.09 -22.23 -9.95
C THR A 283 9.10 -20.71 -10.10
N ASN A 284 8.69 -19.97 -9.06
CA ASN A 284 8.75 -18.50 -9.05
C ASN A 284 10.18 -17.96 -9.35
N GLU A 285 11.22 -18.66 -8.87
CA GLU A 285 12.62 -18.31 -9.10
C GLU A 285 13.07 -18.61 -10.54
N GLY A 286 12.53 -19.66 -11.15
CA GLY A 286 12.89 -20.10 -12.50
C GLY A 286 12.24 -19.30 -13.64
N ILE A 287 11.32 -18.38 -13.34
CA ILE A 287 10.61 -17.55 -14.34
C ILE A 287 11.61 -16.81 -15.26
N LEU A 288 12.66 -16.18 -14.70
CA LEU A 288 13.61 -15.42 -15.52
C LEU A 288 14.39 -16.34 -16.48
N ARG A 289 14.82 -17.52 -16.01
CA ARG A 289 15.48 -18.54 -16.82
C ARG A 289 14.56 -19.02 -17.94
N ALA A 290 13.29 -19.26 -17.64
CA ALA A 290 12.29 -19.64 -18.64
C ALA A 290 12.10 -18.55 -19.72
N ILE A 291 11.99 -17.28 -19.32
CA ILE A 291 11.82 -16.14 -20.25
C ILE A 291 12.96 -16.08 -21.26
N LEU A 292 14.21 -16.08 -20.76
CA LEU A 292 15.39 -15.97 -21.61
C LEU A 292 15.61 -17.23 -22.46
N SER A 293 15.26 -18.41 -21.93
CA SER A 293 15.35 -19.67 -22.69
C SER A 293 14.45 -19.65 -23.92
N LEU A 294 13.22 -19.15 -23.82
CA LEU A 294 12.33 -19.06 -24.99
C LEU A 294 12.82 -18.03 -26.02
N PHE A 295 13.35 -16.89 -25.58
CA PHE A 295 13.93 -15.91 -26.50
C PHE A 295 15.16 -16.47 -27.23
N SER A 296 16.05 -17.15 -26.51
CA SER A 296 17.23 -17.81 -27.08
C SER A 296 16.83 -18.91 -28.07
N PHE A 297 15.90 -19.80 -27.68
CA PHE A 297 15.40 -20.88 -28.54
C PHE A 297 14.78 -20.37 -29.85
N THR A 298 14.00 -19.29 -29.78
CA THR A 298 13.33 -18.72 -30.96
C THR A 298 14.20 -17.75 -31.76
N THR A 299 15.43 -17.45 -31.31
CA THR A 299 16.31 -16.40 -31.86
C THR A 299 15.64 -15.02 -31.93
N THR A 300 14.68 -14.78 -31.04
CA THR A 300 13.91 -13.53 -30.99
C THR A 300 14.54 -12.59 -29.96
N PRO A 301 14.81 -11.30 -30.28
CA PRO A 301 15.39 -10.40 -29.29
C PRO A 301 14.44 -10.16 -28.12
N ALA A 302 14.98 -10.26 -26.91
CA ALA A 302 14.24 -10.01 -25.68
C ALA A 302 13.89 -8.51 -25.56
N LYS A 303 12.58 -8.22 -25.50
CA LYS A 303 12.05 -6.85 -25.34
C LYS A 303 10.87 -6.87 -24.37
N VAL A 304 10.73 -5.81 -23.58
CA VAL A 304 9.71 -5.74 -22.51
C VAL A 304 8.28 -5.86 -23.04
N HIS A 305 7.92 -5.22 -24.16
CA HIS A 305 6.55 -5.29 -24.70
C HIS A 305 6.14 -6.68 -25.22
N ARG A 306 7.10 -7.61 -25.33
CA ARG A 306 6.86 -9.02 -25.68
C ARG A 306 6.58 -9.89 -24.47
N ILE A 307 6.69 -9.34 -23.28
CA ILE A 307 6.51 -10.03 -22.00
C ILE A 307 5.22 -9.51 -21.37
N PHE A 308 4.31 -10.41 -21.01
CA PHE A 308 3.07 -10.05 -20.34
C PHE A 308 2.88 -10.88 -19.07
N TYR A 309 2.97 -10.22 -17.91
CA TYR A 309 2.69 -10.83 -16.61
C TYR A 309 1.19 -10.78 -16.31
N CYS A 310 0.58 -11.93 -16.10
CA CYS A 310 -0.80 -12.03 -15.64
C CYS A 310 -0.88 -11.75 -14.14
N THR A 311 -2.01 -11.21 -13.71
CA THR A 311 -2.38 -10.97 -12.31
C THR A 311 -3.85 -11.31 -12.12
N SER A 312 -4.30 -11.42 -10.87
CA SER A 312 -5.71 -11.56 -10.52
C SER A 312 -6.59 -10.42 -11.03
N HIS A 313 -6.00 -9.25 -11.33
CA HIS A 313 -6.68 -8.06 -11.82
C HIS A 313 -6.55 -7.86 -13.34
N THR A 314 -5.87 -8.77 -14.04
CA THR A 314 -5.73 -8.69 -15.49
C THR A 314 -7.09 -8.89 -16.16
N ASN A 315 -7.44 -7.97 -17.07
CA ASN A 315 -8.75 -7.98 -17.74
C ASN A 315 -8.70 -8.56 -19.17
N TRP A 316 -9.88 -8.87 -19.73
CA TRP A 316 -10.00 -9.45 -21.06
C TRP A 316 -9.41 -8.57 -22.17
N MET A 317 -9.55 -7.25 -22.10
CA MET A 317 -9.07 -6.37 -23.16
C MET A 317 -7.53 -6.37 -23.25
N GLN A 318 -6.84 -6.44 -22.11
CA GLN A 318 -5.38 -6.59 -22.07
C GLN A 318 -4.93 -7.91 -22.71
N ILE A 319 -5.61 -9.02 -22.39
CA ILE A 319 -5.33 -10.34 -22.94
C ILE A 319 -5.65 -10.40 -24.44
N ARG A 320 -6.79 -9.86 -24.86
CA ARG A 320 -7.16 -9.73 -26.26
C ARG A 320 -6.11 -8.94 -27.04
N ALA A 321 -5.67 -7.79 -26.51
CA ALA A 321 -4.60 -7.00 -27.13
C ALA A 321 -3.28 -7.78 -27.20
N PHE A 322 -2.94 -8.56 -26.17
CA PHE A 322 -1.79 -9.46 -26.20
C PHE A 322 -1.91 -10.52 -27.30
N ILE A 323 -3.06 -11.19 -27.44
CA ILE A 323 -3.29 -12.20 -28.48
C ILE A 323 -3.11 -11.58 -29.88
N TYR A 324 -3.70 -10.41 -30.14
CA TYR A 324 -3.54 -9.72 -31.42
C TYR A 324 -2.07 -9.36 -31.68
N ARG A 325 -1.35 -8.79 -30.69
CA ARG A 325 0.09 -8.51 -30.85
C ARG A 325 0.90 -9.77 -31.14
N CYS A 326 0.66 -10.84 -30.40
CA CYS A 326 1.33 -12.12 -30.60
C CYS A 326 1.06 -12.68 -32.00
N PHE A 327 -0.22 -12.77 -32.39
CA PHE A 327 -0.62 -13.38 -33.65
C PHE A 327 -0.07 -12.60 -34.85
N TYR A 328 -0.12 -11.26 -34.84
CA TYR A 328 0.26 -10.46 -36.00
C TYR A 328 1.74 -10.03 -36.06
N SER A 329 2.49 -10.10 -34.96
CA SER A 329 3.90 -9.63 -34.93
C SER A 329 4.93 -10.57 -35.59
N GLN A 330 4.56 -11.82 -35.88
CA GLN A 330 5.48 -12.87 -36.36
C GLN A 330 6.71 -13.10 -35.45
N SER A 331 6.64 -12.69 -34.18
CA SER A 331 7.73 -12.80 -33.20
C SER A 331 7.23 -13.39 -31.89
N LEU A 332 8.13 -14.01 -31.12
CA LEU A 332 7.78 -14.60 -29.83
C LEU A 332 7.22 -13.55 -28.86
N HIS A 333 6.00 -13.79 -28.38
CA HIS A 333 5.39 -13.08 -27.25
C HIS A 333 5.12 -14.07 -26.13
N GLN A 334 5.38 -13.69 -24.88
CA GLN A 334 5.32 -14.56 -23.73
C GLN A 334 4.21 -14.14 -22.76
N LEU A 335 3.34 -15.08 -22.41
CA LEU A 335 2.31 -14.97 -21.39
C LEU A 335 2.80 -15.66 -20.13
N ILE A 336 3.00 -14.89 -19.06
CA ILE A 336 3.56 -15.38 -17.81
C ILE A 336 2.45 -15.48 -16.77
N ARG A 337 2.43 -16.61 -16.06
CA ARG A 337 1.49 -16.98 -15.00
C ARG A 337 0.01 -16.93 -15.41
N PRO A 338 -0.38 -17.54 -16.55
CA PRO A 338 -1.78 -17.55 -16.99
C PRO A 338 -2.75 -18.14 -15.95
N GLU A 339 -2.28 -18.94 -14.98
CA GLU A 339 -3.04 -19.42 -13.81
C GLU A 339 -3.71 -18.30 -13.02
N LEU A 340 -3.16 -17.08 -13.02
CA LEU A 340 -3.71 -15.96 -12.26
C LEU A 340 -4.92 -15.33 -12.96
N LEU A 341 -5.20 -15.70 -14.22
CA LEU A 341 -6.36 -15.22 -14.95
C LEU A 341 -7.63 -15.92 -14.46
N SER A 342 -8.73 -15.16 -14.34
CA SER A 342 -10.04 -15.74 -14.05
C SER A 342 -10.46 -16.74 -15.13
N GLN A 343 -11.21 -17.77 -14.74
CA GLN A 343 -11.69 -18.82 -15.65
C GLN A 343 -12.39 -18.26 -16.90
N SER A 344 -13.22 -17.22 -16.72
CA SER A 344 -13.91 -16.57 -17.85
C SER A 344 -12.94 -15.97 -18.88
N ILE A 345 -11.81 -15.42 -18.44
CA ILE A 345 -10.80 -14.84 -19.34
C ILE A 345 -10.03 -15.95 -20.04
N GLN A 346 -9.76 -17.05 -19.33
CA GLN A 346 -9.12 -18.24 -19.90
C GLN A 346 -9.95 -18.84 -21.04
N ASP A 347 -11.27 -18.98 -20.86
CA ASP A 347 -12.18 -19.50 -21.89
C ASP A 347 -12.23 -18.58 -23.12
N GLN A 348 -12.31 -17.26 -22.88
CA GLN A 348 -12.31 -16.27 -23.96
C GLN A 348 -10.98 -16.26 -24.72
N PHE A 349 -9.85 -16.43 -24.02
CA PHE A 349 -8.52 -16.53 -24.61
C PHE A 349 -8.46 -17.69 -25.61
N ILE A 350 -8.90 -18.88 -25.19
CA ILE A 350 -8.92 -20.08 -26.02
C ILE A 350 -9.85 -19.90 -27.21
N TYR A 351 -11.06 -19.37 -27.00
CA TYR A 351 -12.03 -19.12 -28.06
C TYR A 351 -11.46 -18.19 -29.15
N LEU A 352 -10.87 -17.06 -28.75
CA LEU A 352 -10.31 -16.10 -29.70
C LEU A 352 -9.10 -16.68 -30.44
N LEU A 353 -8.18 -17.33 -29.73
CA LEU A 353 -6.98 -17.90 -30.35
C LEU A 353 -7.35 -19.01 -31.35
N ARG A 354 -8.27 -19.90 -30.97
CA ARG A 354 -8.81 -20.94 -31.87
C ARG A 354 -9.45 -20.33 -33.11
N SER A 355 -10.31 -19.32 -32.93
CA SER A 355 -10.93 -18.62 -34.06
C SER A 355 -9.92 -18.00 -35.02
N LEU A 356 -8.80 -17.46 -34.51
CA LEU A 356 -7.75 -16.88 -35.36
C LEU A 356 -6.95 -17.96 -36.10
N ILE A 357 -6.63 -19.07 -35.43
CA ILE A 357 -5.95 -20.22 -36.03
C ILE A 357 -6.82 -20.85 -37.13
N ASP A 358 -8.11 -21.08 -36.85
CA ASP A 358 -9.05 -21.69 -37.79
C ASP A 358 -9.26 -20.80 -39.03
N GLN A 359 -9.31 -19.48 -38.85
CA GLN A 359 -9.42 -18.52 -39.96
C GLN A 359 -8.15 -18.45 -40.81
N ARG A 360 -6.96 -18.64 -40.21
CA ARG A 360 -5.68 -18.58 -40.92
C ARG A 360 -4.73 -19.68 -40.43
N PRO A 361 -4.92 -20.94 -40.87
CA PRO A 361 -4.12 -22.08 -40.37
C PRO A 361 -2.64 -21.98 -40.70
N GLN A 362 -2.29 -21.37 -41.84
CA GLN A 362 -0.91 -21.17 -42.29
C GLN A 362 -0.24 -19.94 -41.68
N HIS A 363 -0.97 -19.14 -40.87
CA HIS A 363 -0.40 -17.94 -40.27
C HIS A 363 0.62 -18.30 -39.19
N PHE A 364 1.85 -17.80 -39.36
CA PHE A 364 2.94 -18.01 -38.42
C PHE A 364 2.85 -17.03 -37.24
N PHE A 365 2.86 -17.57 -36.03
CA PHE A 365 3.05 -16.83 -34.80
C PHE A 365 3.74 -17.73 -33.76
N GLN A 366 4.34 -17.11 -32.75
CA GLN A 366 4.98 -17.82 -31.65
C GLN A 366 4.51 -17.26 -30.31
N MET A 367 3.91 -18.12 -29.49
CA MET A 367 3.49 -17.78 -28.14
C MET A 367 4.24 -18.62 -27.11
N GLY A 368 4.95 -17.96 -26.20
CA GLY A 368 5.51 -18.59 -25.00
C GLY A 368 4.51 -18.55 -23.87
N ILE A 369 4.36 -19.64 -23.13
CA ILE A 369 3.53 -19.72 -21.93
C ILE A 369 4.43 -20.21 -20.81
N ILE A 370 4.52 -19.44 -19.73
CA ILE A 370 5.32 -19.78 -18.55
C ILE A 370 4.38 -19.85 -17.37
N THR A 371 4.26 -21.03 -16.76
CA THR A 371 3.38 -21.29 -15.62
C THR A 371 4.17 -21.72 -14.39
N THR A 372 3.62 -21.39 -13.22
CA THR A 372 4.11 -21.86 -11.92
C THR A 372 3.28 -22.97 -11.29
N THR A 373 2.18 -23.36 -11.93
CA THR A 373 1.35 -24.51 -11.54
C THR A 373 1.43 -25.63 -12.58
N ALA A 374 1.10 -26.85 -12.16
CA ALA A 374 1.11 -28.03 -13.03
C ALA A 374 0.14 -27.85 -14.21
N SER A 375 0.56 -28.26 -15.41
CA SER A 375 -0.27 -28.12 -16.63
C SER A 375 -1.61 -28.82 -16.56
N THR A 376 -1.69 -29.96 -15.87
CA THR A 376 -2.91 -30.76 -15.71
C THR A 376 -4.04 -29.99 -15.04
N GLU A 377 -3.71 -28.99 -14.23
CA GLU A 377 -4.67 -28.18 -13.47
C GLU A 377 -5.17 -26.97 -14.28
N GLN A 378 -4.58 -26.68 -15.46
CA GLN A 378 -4.92 -25.51 -16.25
C GLN A 378 -5.71 -25.84 -17.52
N GLN A 379 -6.94 -25.32 -17.60
CA GLN A 379 -7.79 -25.49 -18.77
C GLN A 379 -7.16 -24.90 -20.05
N ILE A 380 -6.48 -23.74 -19.97
CA ILE A 380 -5.78 -23.16 -21.12
C ILE A 380 -4.81 -24.17 -21.74
N ILE A 381 -4.02 -24.85 -20.91
CA ILE A 381 -2.98 -25.76 -21.40
C ILE A 381 -3.61 -27.00 -22.02
N ASN A 382 -4.62 -27.59 -21.36
CA ASN A 382 -5.35 -28.76 -21.88
C ASN A 382 -6.00 -28.47 -23.25
N GLU A 383 -6.63 -27.30 -23.40
CA GLU A 383 -7.24 -26.88 -24.67
C GLU A 383 -6.18 -26.65 -25.76
N LEU A 384 -5.03 -26.02 -25.44
CA LEU A 384 -3.94 -25.84 -26.40
C LEU A 384 -3.31 -27.16 -26.85
N GLN A 385 -3.21 -28.14 -25.95
CA GLN A 385 -2.78 -29.50 -26.29
C GLN A 385 -3.76 -30.14 -27.28
N SER A 386 -5.07 -29.98 -27.07
CA SER A 386 -6.10 -30.53 -27.96
C SER A 386 -6.05 -29.98 -29.39
N MET A 387 -5.51 -28.77 -29.57
CA MET A 387 -5.32 -28.13 -30.88
C MET A 387 -4.07 -28.61 -31.64
N ASP A 388 -3.24 -29.46 -31.03
CA ASP A 388 -1.94 -29.91 -31.57
C ASP A 388 -0.99 -28.74 -31.94
N VAL A 389 -1.09 -27.62 -31.21
CA VAL A 389 -0.24 -26.43 -31.43
C VAL A 389 0.83 -26.23 -30.35
N LEU A 390 0.86 -27.08 -29.32
CA LEU A 390 1.71 -26.91 -28.14
C LEU A 390 2.96 -27.78 -28.20
N LYS A 391 4.13 -27.21 -27.85
CA LYS A 391 5.34 -27.94 -27.45
C LYS A 391 5.64 -27.64 -25.98
N ILE A 392 5.83 -28.68 -25.18
CA ILE A 392 6.24 -28.57 -23.77
C ILE A 392 7.76 -28.69 -23.69
N PHE A 393 8.39 -27.84 -22.88
CA PHE A 393 9.82 -27.90 -22.58
C PHE A 393 10.03 -28.35 -21.14
N HIS A 394 11.03 -29.20 -20.96
CA HIS A 394 11.47 -29.64 -19.64
C HIS A 394 12.74 -28.89 -19.20
N ASP A 395 13.06 -28.92 -17.91
CA ASP A 395 14.14 -28.11 -17.33
C ASP A 395 15.53 -28.34 -17.99
N HIS A 396 15.77 -29.56 -18.48
CA HIS A 396 17.03 -29.92 -19.16
C HIS A 396 17.16 -29.32 -20.58
N GLU A 397 16.05 -28.89 -21.19
CA GLU A 397 16.04 -28.19 -22.49
C GLU A 397 16.18 -26.67 -22.34
N LEU A 398 16.06 -26.15 -21.11
CA LEU A 398 16.26 -24.72 -20.82
C LEU A 398 17.75 -24.37 -20.84
N LEU A 399 18.07 -23.07 -20.93
CA LEU A 399 19.45 -22.59 -20.88
C LEU A 399 20.15 -23.17 -19.65
N ASN A 400 21.34 -23.75 -19.85
CA ASN A 400 22.20 -24.12 -18.74
C ASN A 400 22.72 -22.86 -18.03
N SER A 401 23.31 -23.02 -16.85
CA SER A 401 23.80 -21.89 -16.04
C SER A 401 24.75 -20.95 -16.81
N LYS A 402 25.68 -21.50 -17.61
CA LYS A 402 26.66 -20.72 -18.37
C LYS A 402 26.02 -19.90 -19.49
N ASP A 403 25.11 -20.49 -20.24
CA ASP A 403 24.42 -19.80 -21.33
C ASP A 403 23.41 -18.78 -20.79
N PHE A 404 22.76 -19.09 -19.67
CA PHE A 404 21.91 -18.15 -18.95
C PHE A 404 22.67 -16.92 -18.45
N ASP A 405 23.85 -17.12 -17.82
CA ASP A 405 24.74 -16.03 -17.42
C ASP A 405 25.15 -15.17 -18.61
N LYS A 406 25.46 -15.78 -19.75
CA LYS A 406 25.83 -15.07 -20.97
C LYS A 406 24.69 -14.18 -21.49
N GLU A 407 23.47 -14.71 -21.56
CA GLU A 407 22.29 -13.95 -22.00
C GLU A 407 21.94 -12.82 -21.03
N ILE A 408 21.96 -13.08 -19.72
CA ILE A 408 21.71 -12.04 -18.71
C ILE A 408 22.75 -10.92 -18.80
N ASN A 409 24.03 -11.27 -18.87
CA ASN A 409 25.12 -10.29 -18.91
C ASN A 409 25.11 -9.45 -20.19
N ALA A 410 24.50 -9.94 -21.28
CA ALA A 410 24.29 -9.17 -22.50
C ALA A 410 23.16 -8.12 -22.35
N LEU A 411 22.22 -8.34 -21.44
CA LEU A 411 21.07 -7.46 -21.19
C LEU A 411 21.31 -6.48 -20.03
N ILE A 412 21.98 -6.90 -18.96
CA ILE A 412 22.30 -6.03 -17.82
C ILE A 412 23.28 -4.94 -18.28
N ARG A 413 22.80 -3.70 -18.29
CA ARG A 413 23.64 -2.50 -18.43
C ARG A 413 24.17 -2.05 -17.07
N GLU A 414 24.96 -0.97 -17.04
CA GLU A 414 25.59 -0.41 -15.83
C GLU A 414 24.67 -0.44 -14.60
N CYS A 415 25.00 -1.37 -13.68
CA CYS A 415 24.27 -1.64 -12.46
C CYS A 415 25.28 -2.06 -11.38
N THR A 416 25.18 -1.47 -10.19
CA THR A 416 26.04 -1.79 -9.04
C THR A 416 25.17 -2.12 -7.83
N VAL A 417 25.38 -3.29 -7.24
CA VAL A 417 24.73 -3.66 -5.97
C VAL A 417 25.65 -3.26 -4.83
N VAL A 418 25.11 -2.53 -3.86
CA VAL A 418 25.80 -2.09 -2.66
C VAL A 418 25.12 -2.71 -1.45
N THR A 419 25.87 -3.57 -0.76
CA THR A 419 25.44 -4.26 0.45
C THR A 419 26.46 -4.02 1.56
N SER A 420 26.12 -4.37 2.78
CA SER A 420 26.98 -4.17 3.94
C SER A 420 26.72 -5.23 5.00
N LYS A 421 27.77 -5.61 5.71
CA LYS A 421 27.69 -6.51 6.87
C LYS A 421 26.76 -5.98 7.98
N LEU A 422 26.67 -4.66 8.14
CA LEU A 422 25.87 -3.98 9.15
C LEU A 422 25.23 -2.70 8.60
N SER A 423 24.02 -2.40 9.08
CA SER A 423 23.41 -1.10 8.81
C SER A 423 24.21 0.02 9.49
N GLY A 424 24.38 1.14 8.78
CA GLY A 424 25.20 2.27 9.23
C GLY A 424 26.68 2.20 8.82
N LEU A 425 27.08 1.30 7.91
CA LEU A 425 28.44 1.24 7.35
C LEU A 425 28.69 2.17 6.14
N GLY A 426 27.69 2.95 5.72
CA GLY A 426 27.90 4.04 4.76
C GLY A 426 27.57 3.70 3.30
N LYS A 427 26.71 2.71 3.03
CA LYS A 427 26.23 2.37 1.68
C LYS A 427 25.72 3.58 0.89
N SER A 428 24.74 4.31 1.43
CA SER A 428 24.23 5.53 0.78
C SER A 428 25.32 6.59 0.57
N THR A 429 26.27 6.71 1.51
CA THR A 429 27.39 7.66 1.41
C THR A 429 28.34 7.27 0.29
N PHE A 430 28.68 5.99 0.18
CA PHE A 430 29.50 5.44 -0.90
C PHE A 430 28.88 5.74 -2.27
N ILE A 431 27.58 5.47 -2.43
CA ILE A 431 26.84 5.75 -3.68
C ILE A 431 26.89 7.24 -4.00
N ARG A 432 26.56 8.10 -3.03
CA ARG A 432 26.57 9.56 -3.21
C ARG A 432 27.95 10.10 -3.58
N GLN A 433 29.01 9.63 -2.92
CA GLN A 433 30.39 10.03 -3.23
C GLN A 433 30.81 9.56 -4.63
N THR A 434 30.42 8.35 -5.01
CA THR A 434 30.69 7.81 -6.36
C THR A 434 30.04 8.67 -7.44
N MET A 435 28.76 9.02 -7.27
CA MET A 435 28.06 9.91 -8.21
C MET A 435 28.65 11.33 -8.24
N LYS A 436 29.07 11.87 -7.09
CA LYS A 436 29.73 13.18 -7.02
C LYS A 436 31.06 13.19 -7.78
N LYS A 437 31.86 12.11 -7.67
CA LYS A 437 33.11 11.95 -8.44
C LYS A 437 32.83 11.89 -9.95
N SER A 438 31.75 11.22 -10.36
CA SER A 438 31.32 11.13 -11.75
C SER A 438 30.54 12.35 -12.26
N LYS A 439 30.36 13.39 -11.44
CA LYS A 439 29.58 14.62 -11.75
C LYS A 439 28.14 14.33 -12.25
N MET A 440 27.52 13.25 -11.75
CA MET A 440 26.14 12.89 -12.08
C MET A 440 25.17 13.38 -11.00
N ASN A 441 23.94 13.71 -11.39
CA ASN A 441 22.87 14.01 -10.44
C ASN A 441 22.53 12.77 -9.60
N TYR A 442 22.45 12.93 -8.29
CA TYR A 442 22.09 11.87 -7.35
C TYR A 442 20.58 11.84 -7.14
N VAL A 443 19.91 10.82 -7.70
CA VAL A 443 18.46 10.63 -7.55
C VAL A 443 18.20 9.42 -6.66
N LYS A 444 17.73 9.65 -5.43
CA LYS A 444 17.39 8.57 -4.48
C LYS A 444 15.94 8.15 -4.65
N PHE A 445 15.71 6.85 -4.79
CA PHE A 445 14.40 6.25 -4.99
C PHE A 445 14.16 5.12 -3.96
N PRO A 446 13.45 5.41 -2.86
CA PRO A 446 13.13 4.41 -1.84
C PRO A 446 11.98 3.48 -2.26
N ILE A 447 12.15 2.18 -1.98
CA ILE A 447 11.16 1.11 -2.18
C ILE A 447 11.00 0.32 -0.88
N TYR A 448 9.89 0.54 -0.18
CA TYR A 448 9.57 -0.08 1.12
C TYR A 448 8.06 -0.33 1.25
N GLY A 449 7.69 -1.35 2.03
CA GLY A 449 6.30 -1.63 2.41
C GLY A 449 5.46 -2.20 1.28
N ASP A 450 4.21 -1.74 1.19
CA ASP A 450 3.24 -2.17 0.18
C ASP A 450 3.62 -1.64 -1.21
N LEU A 451 3.47 -2.51 -2.21
CA LEU A 451 3.89 -2.26 -3.59
C LEU A 451 2.70 -2.13 -4.54
N ASP A 452 2.31 -0.89 -4.80
CA ASP A 452 1.49 -0.55 -5.95
C ASP A 452 2.39 -0.22 -7.16
N SER A 453 2.21 -0.97 -8.25
CA SER A 453 3.04 -0.82 -9.45
C SER A 453 2.81 0.47 -10.21
N ASP A 454 1.58 1.00 -10.22
CA ASP A 454 1.25 2.25 -10.92
C ASP A 454 1.79 3.45 -10.11
N ILE A 455 1.64 3.44 -8.78
CA ILE A 455 2.24 4.47 -7.91
C ILE A 455 3.78 4.49 -8.05
N LEU A 456 4.41 3.31 -8.10
CA LEU A 456 5.85 3.20 -8.31
C LEU A 456 6.26 3.75 -9.68
N ALA A 457 5.51 3.41 -10.73
CA ALA A 457 5.75 3.93 -12.08
C ALA A 457 5.60 5.45 -12.14
N GLU A 458 4.55 6.04 -11.57
CA GLU A 458 4.33 7.50 -11.51
C GLU A 458 5.49 8.22 -10.81
N ARG A 459 5.91 7.71 -9.65
CA ARG A 459 7.05 8.28 -8.92
C ARG A 459 8.31 8.24 -9.77
N LEU A 460 8.58 7.15 -10.48
CA LEU A 460 9.73 7.09 -11.41
C LEU A 460 9.59 8.04 -12.59
N CYS A 461 8.41 8.13 -13.21
CA CYS A 461 8.14 9.06 -14.34
C CYS A 461 8.46 10.50 -13.93
N SER A 462 8.07 10.91 -12.72
CA SER A 462 8.32 12.26 -12.21
C SER A 462 9.81 12.60 -12.07
N LEU A 463 10.67 11.58 -11.89
CA LEU A 463 12.11 11.72 -11.73
C LEU A 463 12.89 11.59 -13.05
N CYS A 464 12.24 11.15 -14.14
CA CYS A 464 12.88 10.97 -15.43
C CYS A 464 13.61 12.21 -15.99
N PRO A 465 13.16 13.45 -15.79
CA PRO A 465 13.93 14.64 -16.18
C PRO A 465 15.31 14.70 -15.52
N GLU A 466 15.41 14.39 -14.22
CA GLU A 466 16.67 14.41 -13.47
C GLU A 466 17.60 13.25 -13.85
N LEU A 467 17.01 12.11 -14.25
CA LEU A 467 17.73 10.90 -14.66
C LEU A 467 18.35 10.98 -16.06
N GLN A 468 18.07 12.01 -16.86
CA GLN A 468 18.73 12.24 -18.15
C GLN A 468 20.24 12.53 -17.98
N THR A 469 20.62 13.17 -16.88
CA THR A 469 22.01 13.50 -16.53
C THR A 469 22.38 12.97 -15.14
N GLY A 470 21.62 11.99 -14.65
CA GLY A 470 21.68 11.49 -13.29
C GLY A 470 21.80 9.98 -13.22
N ALA A 471 22.11 9.49 -12.03
CA ALA A 471 22.13 8.07 -11.72
C ALA A 471 21.07 7.77 -10.66
N LEU A 472 20.44 6.61 -10.80
CA LEU A 472 19.33 6.18 -9.96
C LEU A 472 19.87 5.33 -8.81
N HIS A 473 19.61 5.78 -7.59
CA HIS A 473 19.87 5.04 -6.37
C HIS A 473 18.57 4.38 -5.91
N LEU A 474 18.39 3.09 -6.21
CA LEU A 474 17.31 2.26 -5.70
C LEU A 474 17.65 1.83 -4.27
N ASP A 475 16.95 2.38 -3.29
CA ASP A 475 17.10 2.03 -1.87
C ASP A 475 15.99 1.05 -1.50
N ILE A 476 16.34 -0.24 -1.41
CA ILE A 476 15.39 -1.35 -1.23
C ILE A 476 15.49 -1.85 0.20
N GLY A 477 14.40 -1.70 0.95
CA GLY A 477 14.25 -2.26 2.29
C GLY A 477 13.15 -3.33 2.32
N THR A 478 12.55 -3.56 3.49
CA THR A 478 11.51 -4.58 3.66
C THR A 478 10.27 -4.26 2.84
N VAL A 479 9.77 -5.26 2.10
CA VAL A 479 8.66 -5.16 1.16
C VAL A 479 7.71 -6.34 1.39
N ASP A 480 6.39 -6.07 1.33
CA ASP A 480 5.37 -7.08 1.64
C ASP A 480 5.24 -8.15 0.54
N ASN A 481 5.41 -7.76 -0.72
CA ASN A 481 5.32 -8.65 -1.89
C ASN A 481 6.66 -8.74 -2.65
N SER A 482 7.57 -9.58 -2.16
CA SER A 482 8.88 -9.80 -2.77
C SER A 482 8.81 -10.35 -4.20
N GLN A 483 7.80 -11.16 -4.51
CA GLN A 483 7.62 -11.68 -5.86
C GLN A 483 7.34 -10.56 -6.87
N ARG A 484 6.44 -9.63 -6.54
CA ARG A 484 6.12 -8.50 -7.41
C ARG A 484 7.32 -7.59 -7.60
N LEU A 485 8.11 -7.37 -6.54
CA LEU A 485 9.38 -6.66 -6.63
C LEU A 485 10.34 -7.33 -7.62
N ASN A 486 10.48 -8.67 -7.57
CA ASN A 486 11.35 -9.41 -8.48
C ASN A 486 10.92 -9.20 -9.94
N GLU A 487 9.63 -9.32 -10.26
CA GLU A 487 9.11 -9.09 -11.61
C GLU A 487 9.42 -7.67 -12.09
N ILE A 488 9.22 -6.66 -11.23
CA ILE A 488 9.56 -5.26 -11.53
C ILE A 488 11.05 -5.08 -11.78
N LEU A 489 11.91 -5.65 -10.92
CA LEU A 489 13.37 -5.55 -11.06
C LEU A 489 13.88 -6.28 -12.30
N TYR A 490 13.30 -7.42 -12.67
CA TYR A 490 13.63 -8.11 -13.93
C TYR A 490 13.40 -7.17 -15.12
N CYS A 491 12.22 -6.54 -15.18
CA CYS A 491 11.92 -5.63 -16.28
C CYS A 491 12.77 -4.35 -16.23
N LEU A 492 12.93 -3.75 -15.05
CA LEU A 492 13.65 -2.49 -14.87
C LEU A 492 15.15 -2.63 -15.14
N LEU A 493 15.80 -3.69 -14.66
CA LEU A 493 17.25 -3.86 -14.78
C LEU A 493 17.66 -4.38 -16.17
N LEU A 494 16.88 -5.29 -16.77
CA LEU A 494 17.17 -5.88 -18.08
C LEU A 494 16.72 -4.98 -19.24
N PHE A 495 15.55 -4.35 -19.13
CA PHE A 495 14.95 -3.60 -20.24
C PHE A 495 14.82 -2.09 -19.98
N ARG A 496 15.16 -1.61 -18.78
CA ARG A 496 15.03 -0.20 -18.39
C ARG A 496 13.58 0.31 -18.48
N SER A 497 12.62 -0.60 -18.45
CA SER A 497 11.21 -0.27 -18.62
C SER A 497 10.34 -1.37 -18.03
N PHE A 498 9.17 -1.01 -17.51
CA PHE A 498 8.15 -1.97 -17.12
C PHE A 498 6.75 -1.38 -17.28
N ARG A 499 5.76 -2.27 -17.30
CA ARG A 499 4.34 -1.92 -17.21
C ARG A 499 3.57 -3.08 -16.60
N PHE A 500 3.07 -2.87 -15.40
CA PHE A 500 2.37 -3.88 -14.60
C PHE A 500 0.91 -3.52 -14.33
N GLY A 501 0.57 -2.23 -14.36
CA GLY A 501 -0.80 -1.71 -14.37
C GLY A 501 -1.09 -0.88 -15.61
N GLN A 502 -1.66 0.31 -15.44
CA GLN A 502 -1.98 1.22 -16.53
C GLN A 502 -0.78 2.06 -16.97
N ILE A 503 0.17 2.28 -16.08
CA ILE A 503 1.24 3.25 -16.28
C ILE A 503 2.50 2.51 -16.73
N ALA A 504 3.02 2.95 -17.88
CA ALA A 504 4.32 2.50 -18.36
C ALA A 504 5.39 3.47 -17.89
N ILE A 505 6.57 2.93 -17.58
CA ILE A 505 7.77 3.70 -17.29
C ILE A 505 8.90 3.19 -18.20
N SER A 506 9.72 4.11 -18.70
CA SER A 506 10.96 3.80 -19.39
C SER A 506 12.03 4.79 -18.94
N LEU A 507 13.09 4.27 -18.35
CA LEU A 507 14.28 5.03 -17.97
C LEU A 507 15.13 5.34 -19.21
N PRO A 508 15.92 6.41 -19.18
CA PRO A 508 16.95 6.65 -20.19
C PRO A 508 17.93 5.48 -20.31
N ALA A 509 18.41 5.25 -21.53
CA ALA A 509 19.28 4.13 -21.89
C ALA A 509 20.61 4.09 -21.10
N GLU A 510 21.14 5.27 -20.78
CA GLU A 510 22.45 5.47 -20.13
C GLU A 510 22.35 5.69 -18.61
N THR A 511 21.16 5.52 -18.01
CA THR A 511 21.00 5.73 -16.56
C THR A 511 21.77 4.65 -15.78
N CYS A 512 22.83 5.02 -15.07
CA CYS A 512 23.48 4.12 -14.12
C CYS A 512 22.53 3.80 -12.95
N ILE A 513 22.41 2.53 -12.57
CA ILE A 513 21.59 2.12 -11.41
C ILE A 513 22.49 1.62 -10.28
N PHE A 514 22.26 2.14 -9.08
CA PHE A 514 22.83 1.63 -7.82
C PHE A 514 21.71 1.03 -6.99
N ILE A 515 21.90 -0.21 -6.53
CA ILE A 515 20.93 -0.92 -5.70
C ILE A 515 21.50 -1.03 -4.30
N GLU A 516 20.93 -0.29 -3.35
CA GLU A 516 21.24 -0.42 -1.93
C GLU A 516 20.31 -1.46 -1.31
N LEU A 517 20.92 -2.51 -0.74
CA LEU A 517 20.20 -3.56 0.00
C LEU A 517 20.38 -3.38 1.50
N ASP A 518 19.32 -3.65 2.26
CA ASP A 518 19.41 -3.63 3.72
C ASP A 518 20.35 -4.73 4.25
N ALA A 519 20.96 -4.49 5.41
CA ALA A 519 22.02 -5.33 5.99
C ALA A 519 21.49 -6.55 6.77
N SER A 520 20.24 -6.97 6.54
CA SER A 520 19.62 -8.04 7.32
C SER A 520 20.15 -9.43 6.90
N PRO A 521 20.60 -10.29 7.83
CA PRO A 521 21.03 -11.66 7.52
C PRO A 521 19.92 -12.52 6.91
N ASP A 522 18.65 -12.21 7.20
CA ASP A 522 17.45 -12.91 6.73
C ASP A 522 16.73 -12.14 5.61
N SER A 523 17.37 -11.17 4.95
CA SER A 523 16.68 -10.47 3.88
C SER A 523 16.42 -11.45 2.73
N SER A 524 15.16 -11.81 2.49
CA SER A 524 14.70 -12.46 1.25
C SER A 524 15.11 -11.68 -0.02
N LEU A 525 15.64 -10.47 0.15
CA LEU A 525 16.17 -9.58 -0.87
C LEU A 525 17.59 -9.96 -1.34
N THR A 526 18.41 -10.59 -0.51
CA THR A 526 19.69 -11.19 -0.97
C THR A 526 19.46 -12.46 -1.78
N GLU A 527 18.28 -13.07 -1.66
CA GLU A 527 17.89 -14.25 -2.43
C GLU A 527 17.32 -13.91 -3.82
N ILE A 528 17.20 -12.62 -4.19
CA ILE A 528 16.74 -12.23 -5.52
C ILE A 528 17.69 -12.81 -6.57
N PRO A 529 17.25 -13.75 -7.42
CA PRO A 529 18.15 -14.50 -8.30
C PRO A 529 18.97 -13.60 -9.22
N LEU A 530 18.35 -12.52 -9.73
CA LEU A 530 18.98 -11.58 -10.65
C LEU A 530 20.25 -10.93 -10.08
N PHE A 531 20.34 -10.69 -8.77
CA PHE A 531 21.49 -10.02 -8.17
C PHE A 531 22.77 -10.85 -8.23
N HIS A 532 22.66 -12.18 -8.27
CA HIS A 532 23.81 -13.09 -8.41
C HIS A 532 24.52 -12.92 -9.77
N HIS A 533 23.82 -12.38 -10.77
CA HIS A 533 24.34 -12.17 -12.12
C HIS A 533 24.89 -10.75 -12.34
N ILE A 534 24.78 -9.85 -11.35
CA ILE A 534 25.34 -8.50 -11.44
C ILE A 534 26.83 -8.56 -11.11
N LYS A 535 27.68 -8.15 -12.06
CA LYS A 535 29.15 -8.23 -11.92
C LYS A 535 29.73 -7.31 -10.84
N THR A 536 29.13 -6.13 -10.65
CA THR A 536 29.65 -5.11 -9.75
C THR A 536 28.91 -5.16 -8.41
N ILE A 537 29.46 -5.93 -7.48
CA ILE A 537 28.96 -6.02 -6.10
C ILE A 537 29.97 -5.35 -5.17
N VAL A 538 29.51 -4.36 -4.42
CA VAL A 538 30.28 -3.68 -3.39
C VAL A 538 29.74 -4.14 -2.04
N HIS A 539 30.55 -4.89 -1.31
CA HIS A 539 30.24 -5.30 0.07
C HIS A 539 31.08 -4.49 1.06
N ILE A 540 30.40 -3.74 1.94
CA ILE A 540 31.06 -2.93 2.97
C ILE A 540 31.05 -3.71 4.30
N ASP A 541 32.23 -4.19 4.71
CA ASP A 541 32.41 -4.98 5.92
C ASP A 541 32.67 -4.14 7.18
N HIS A 542 33.40 -3.04 7.01
CA HIS A 542 33.93 -2.24 8.11
C HIS A 542 34.00 -0.75 7.73
N ILE A 543 34.18 0.10 8.76
CA ILE A 543 34.44 1.53 8.58
C ILE A 543 35.77 1.72 7.88
N ASP A 544 35.77 2.47 6.78
CA ASP A 544 36.98 2.98 6.15
C ASP A 544 37.38 4.34 6.75
N TRP A 545 38.32 4.31 7.69
CA TRP A 545 38.83 5.50 8.38
C TRP A 545 39.52 6.51 7.46
N THR A 546 39.89 6.13 6.24
CA THR A 546 40.43 7.08 5.26
C THR A 546 39.35 7.99 4.67
N SER A 547 38.09 7.58 4.75
CA SER A 547 36.93 8.34 4.25
C SER A 547 36.31 9.29 5.27
N LEU A 548 36.83 9.35 6.51
CA LEU A 548 36.38 10.29 7.54
C LEU A 548 36.59 11.73 7.06
N ILE A 549 35.58 12.60 7.12
CA ILE A 549 35.72 13.99 6.65
C ILE A 549 36.25 14.87 7.78
N VAL A 550 37.55 15.14 7.82
CA VAL A 550 38.19 15.83 8.96
C VAL A 550 38.11 17.35 8.94
N ASP A 551 37.67 17.96 7.84
CA ASP A 551 37.51 19.42 7.74
C ASP A 551 36.34 19.96 8.60
N ASN A 552 35.55 19.08 9.20
CA ASN A 552 34.46 19.44 10.10
C ASN A 552 35.03 19.96 11.45
N VAL A 553 34.51 21.12 11.89
CA VAL A 553 34.79 21.74 13.19
C VAL A 553 34.62 20.78 14.36
N GLU A 554 33.63 19.89 14.32
CA GLU A 554 33.38 18.90 15.38
C GLU A 554 34.55 17.93 15.54
N ILE A 555 35.05 17.39 14.43
CA ILE A 555 36.19 16.48 14.40
C ILE A 555 37.46 17.20 14.84
N GLN A 556 37.73 18.40 14.30
CA GLN A 556 38.89 19.19 14.70
C GLN A 556 38.87 19.53 16.20
N THR A 557 37.71 19.88 16.75
CA THR A 557 37.54 20.16 18.18
C THR A 557 37.91 18.94 19.01
N ILE A 558 37.36 17.77 18.68
CA ILE A 558 37.65 16.53 19.40
C ILE A 558 39.13 16.18 19.29
N THR A 559 39.71 16.25 18.10
CA THR A 559 41.13 15.94 17.89
C THR A 559 42.04 16.87 18.71
N ASN A 560 41.75 18.16 18.78
CA ASN A 560 42.49 19.11 19.62
C ASN A 560 42.40 18.74 21.11
N TYR A 561 41.22 18.35 21.58
CA TYR A 561 41.06 17.87 22.96
C TYR A 561 41.82 16.56 23.20
N LEU A 562 41.75 15.59 22.30
CA LEU A 562 42.45 14.31 22.42
C LEU A 562 43.98 14.47 22.39
N ASP A 563 44.50 15.37 21.55
CA ASP A 563 45.93 15.73 21.52
C ASP A 563 46.37 16.41 22.83
N ALA A 564 45.59 17.37 23.33
CA ALA A 564 45.87 18.05 24.60
C ALA A 564 45.81 17.09 25.82
N ILE A 565 44.97 16.07 25.77
CA ILE A 565 44.92 15.00 26.78
C ILE A 565 46.18 14.13 26.69
N ASN A 566 46.58 13.72 25.47
CA ASN A 566 47.78 12.89 25.30
C ASN A 566 49.07 13.61 25.71
N ARG A 567 49.12 14.94 25.57
CA ARG A 567 50.25 15.79 26.01
C ARG A 567 50.15 16.26 27.46
N GLU A 568 49.06 15.93 28.15
CA GLU A 568 48.72 16.44 29.49
C GLU A 568 48.59 17.98 29.58
N ASP A 569 48.55 18.69 28.44
CA ASP A 569 48.42 20.14 28.36
C ASP A 569 47.12 20.65 29.01
N ILE A 570 46.06 19.82 29.00
CA ILE A 570 44.75 20.18 29.54
C ILE A 570 44.76 20.39 31.06
N VAL A 571 45.77 19.89 31.78
CA VAL A 571 45.97 20.13 33.24
C VAL A 571 46.16 21.62 33.52
N ASN A 572 46.94 22.29 32.68
CA ASN A 572 47.38 23.66 32.90
C ASN A 572 46.66 24.66 31.99
N ASN A 573 46.24 24.23 30.81
CA ASN A 573 45.67 25.09 29.79
C ASN A 573 44.20 24.73 29.49
N ASN A 574 43.39 25.75 29.20
CA ASN A 574 42.05 25.53 28.67
C ASN A 574 42.13 25.42 27.14
N VAL A 575 41.44 24.45 26.55
CA VAL A 575 41.45 24.21 25.11
C VAL A 575 40.34 25.04 24.47
N ASN A 576 40.71 26.15 23.83
CA ASN A 576 39.79 27.15 23.28
C ASN A 576 39.74 27.06 21.73
N PRO A 577 38.55 27.10 21.10
CA PRO A 577 38.37 27.18 19.65
C PRO A 577 39.25 28.20 18.93
N SER A 578 39.58 29.33 19.56
CA SER A 578 40.44 30.36 18.96
C SER A 578 41.87 29.89 18.67
N ASN A 579 42.34 28.82 19.33
CA ASN A 579 43.72 28.35 19.28
C ASN A 579 43.82 26.92 18.71
N PHE A 580 42.80 26.43 18.01
CA PHE A 580 42.79 25.08 17.46
C PHE A 580 43.85 24.91 16.37
N LYS A 581 44.59 23.80 16.47
CA LYS A 581 45.43 23.32 15.39
C LYS A 581 44.54 22.61 14.38
N ASN A 582 44.77 22.85 13.10
CA ASN A 582 44.15 22.06 12.04
C ASN A 582 44.99 20.80 11.82
N PHE A 583 44.46 19.66 12.25
CA PHE A 583 45.10 18.36 12.08
C PHE A 583 44.72 17.74 10.73
N ASP A 584 45.65 17.01 10.15
CA ASP A 584 45.45 16.27 8.90
C ASP A 584 44.61 15.00 9.10
N GLN A 585 44.20 14.38 7.99
CA GLN A 585 43.35 13.19 7.96
C GLN A 585 43.90 12.05 8.84
N ILE A 586 45.19 11.79 8.73
CA ILE A 586 45.85 10.64 9.36
C ILE A 586 45.88 10.84 10.88
N THR A 587 46.25 12.04 11.35
CA THR A 587 46.31 12.36 12.78
C THR A 587 44.93 12.34 13.42
N CYS A 588 43.94 12.96 12.79
CA CYS A 588 42.54 12.94 13.25
C CYS A 588 42.00 11.51 13.37
N SER A 589 42.13 10.70 12.31
CA SER A 589 41.64 9.32 12.31
C SER A 589 42.32 8.49 13.39
N THR A 590 43.64 8.60 13.57
CA THR A 590 44.38 7.81 14.56
C THR A 590 43.99 8.17 16.00
N LEU A 591 43.87 9.47 16.32
CA LEU A 591 43.49 9.93 17.65
C LEU A 591 42.06 9.51 18.02
N ILE A 592 41.10 9.71 17.11
CA ILE A 592 39.70 9.35 17.33
C ILE A 592 39.55 7.83 17.43
N GLN A 593 40.18 7.09 16.52
CA GLN A 593 40.10 5.62 16.50
C GLN A 593 40.63 5.01 17.80
N LYS A 594 41.77 5.49 18.32
CA LYS A 594 42.36 5.01 19.58
C LYS A 594 41.39 5.09 20.75
N VAL A 595 40.61 6.16 20.84
CA VAL A 595 39.66 6.38 21.93
C VAL A 595 38.34 5.66 21.68
N PHE A 596 37.79 5.77 20.47
CA PHE A 596 36.50 5.21 20.10
C PHE A 596 36.48 3.68 20.20
N LEU A 597 37.59 3.02 19.84
CA LEU A 597 37.68 1.55 19.80
C LEU A 597 38.11 0.91 21.13
N LYS A 598 38.56 1.68 22.13
CA LYS A 598 39.21 1.16 23.35
C LYS A 598 38.47 0.01 24.05
N ASN A 599 37.12 0.02 24.00
CA ASN A 599 36.26 -1.01 24.61
C ASN A 599 35.18 -1.54 23.64
N LYS A 600 35.43 -1.50 22.32
CA LYS A 600 34.47 -1.94 21.30
C LYS A 600 35.04 -3.04 20.44
N LYS A 601 34.19 -3.98 20.03
CA LYS A 601 34.54 -4.93 18.98
C LYS A 601 34.50 -4.22 17.63
N THR A 602 35.63 -4.23 16.91
CA THR A 602 35.78 -3.60 15.59
C THR A 602 34.76 -4.10 14.57
N ASP A 603 34.35 -5.36 14.69
CA ASP A 603 33.39 -6.00 13.79
C ASP A 603 31.95 -5.47 13.90
N PHE A 604 31.65 -4.73 14.98
CA PHE A 604 30.32 -4.16 15.23
C PHE A 604 30.28 -2.63 15.17
N THR A 605 31.42 -1.99 14.92
CA THR A 605 31.51 -0.53 14.82
C THR A 605 30.95 0.00 13.50
N THR A 606 30.15 1.06 13.60
CA THR A 606 29.46 1.69 12.46
C THR A 606 29.65 3.22 12.43
N TRP A 607 29.48 3.84 11.26
CA TRP A 607 29.54 5.30 11.13
C TRP A 607 28.49 6.00 11.98
N THR A 608 27.32 5.39 12.18
CA THR A 608 26.27 5.90 13.07
C THR A 608 26.73 5.97 14.53
N GLN A 609 27.45 4.95 15.01
CA GLN A 609 28.00 4.99 16.38
C GLN A 609 29.13 6.02 16.49
N LEU A 610 29.94 6.17 15.44
CA LEU A 610 31.01 7.16 15.41
C LEU A 610 30.45 8.59 15.35
N SER A 611 29.38 8.85 14.58
CA SER A 611 28.75 10.17 14.52
C SER A 611 28.11 10.54 15.86
N ILE A 612 27.46 9.59 16.55
CA ILE A 612 26.96 9.77 17.93
C ILE A 612 28.10 10.12 18.87
N PHE A 613 29.21 9.37 18.81
CA PHE A 613 30.40 9.64 19.61
C PHE A 613 30.91 11.06 19.37
N ILE A 614 31.10 11.45 18.10
CA ILE A 614 31.58 12.77 17.71
C ILE A 614 30.65 13.86 18.24
N ALA A 615 29.34 13.75 18.01
CA ALA A 615 28.38 14.77 18.43
C ALA A 615 28.34 14.96 19.95
N VAL A 616 28.35 13.86 20.72
CA VAL A 616 28.35 13.92 22.19
C VAL A 616 29.64 14.57 22.71
N PHE A 617 30.81 14.15 22.22
CA PHE A 617 32.07 14.72 22.70
C PHE A 617 32.28 16.16 22.28
N TYR A 618 31.87 16.51 21.07
CA TYR A 618 31.89 17.90 20.63
C TYR A 618 31.10 18.79 21.60
N ARG A 619 29.89 18.37 21.98
CA ARG A 619 29.05 19.11 22.94
C ARG A 619 29.68 19.17 24.33
N LEU A 620 30.18 18.05 24.84
CA LEU A 620 30.81 17.98 26.17
C LEU A 620 32.09 18.81 26.24
N PHE A 621 32.98 18.70 25.25
CA PHE A 621 34.23 19.48 25.21
C PHE A 621 33.97 20.97 25.02
N THR A 622 32.99 21.35 24.20
CA THR A 622 32.61 22.75 24.05
C THR A 622 32.11 23.33 25.36
N GLY A 623 31.21 22.64 26.07
CA GLY A 623 30.74 23.11 27.38
C GLY A 623 31.85 23.09 28.44
N PHE A 624 32.72 22.08 28.43
CA PHE A 624 33.88 22.03 29.31
C PHE A 624 34.83 23.22 29.11
N SER A 625 34.99 23.67 27.86
CA SER A 625 35.80 24.84 27.51
C SER A 625 35.25 26.17 28.04
N ARG A 626 33.95 26.22 28.36
CA ARG A 626 33.22 27.44 28.76
C ARG A 626 32.86 27.47 30.25
N CYS A 627 32.70 26.30 30.86
CA CYS A 627 32.33 26.14 32.25
C CYS A 627 33.42 26.67 33.20
N SER A 628 33.09 27.68 34.00
CA SER A 628 34.01 28.32 34.93
C SER A 628 34.51 27.40 36.04
N TYR A 629 33.71 26.39 36.45
CA TYR A 629 34.16 25.39 37.41
C TYR A 629 35.38 24.62 36.91
N PHE A 630 35.52 24.50 35.59
CA PHE A 630 36.60 23.78 34.93
C PHE A 630 37.65 24.73 34.33
N PHE A 631 37.94 25.91 34.89
CA PHE A 631 39.08 26.70 34.42
C PHE A 631 40.34 26.45 35.27
N PRO A 632 41.51 26.16 34.65
CA PRO A 632 42.75 25.92 35.39
C PRO A 632 43.15 27.09 36.31
N LYS A 633 42.84 28.33 35.90
CA LYS A 633 43.13 29.55 36.68
C LYS A 633 42.44 29.62 38.05
N TYR A 634 41.42 28.80 38.30
CA TYR A 634 40.73 28.75 39.58
C TYR A 634 41.18 27.55 40.45
N LEU A 635 42.21 26.82 40.02
CA LEU A 635 42.76 25.64 40.69
C LEU A 635 44.23 25.88 41.03
N GLU A 636 44.51 26.52 42.17
CA GLU A 636 45.89 26.87 42.57
C GLU A 636 46.75 25.62 42.84
N ASN A 637 46.17 24.57 43.41
CA ASN A 637 46.87 23.35 43.82
C ASN A 637 47.17 22.41 42.62
N PRO A 638 48.45 22.08 42.34
CA PRO A 638 48.84 21.15 41.28
C PRO A 638 48.20 19.75 41.40
N ARG A 639 47.98 19.26 42.63
CA ARG A 639 47.31 17.98 42.87
C ARG A 639 45.84 18.00 42.46
N ILE A 640 45.16 19.14 42.61
CA ILE A 640 43.76 19.31 42.17
C ILE A 640 43.71 19.47 40.64
N ARG A 641 44.70 20.14 40.04
CA ARG A 641 44.83 20.22 38.58
C ARG A 641 45.01 18.85 37.93
N ALA A 642 45.72 17.91 38.57
CA ALA A 642 45.83 16.54 38.10
C ALA A 642 44.46 15.81 38.02
N ILE A 643 43.54 16.09 38.94
CA ILE A 643 42.17 15.52 38.95
C ILE A 643 41.36 15.95 37.71
N ARG A 644 41.74 17.04 37.04
CA ARG A 644 41.11 17.48 35.78
C ARG A 644 41.32 16.46 34.66
N MET A 645 42.46 15.76 34.65
CA MET A 645 42.70 14.65 33.72
C MET A 645 41.79 13.47 34.05
N ASP A 646 41.68 13.12 35.33
CA ASP A 646 40.80 12.03 35.78
C ASP A 646 39.34 12.31 35.41
N LEU A 647 38.89 13.57 35.53
CA LEU A 647 37.57 14.01 35.12
C LEU A 647 37.33 13.77 33.62
N ILE A 648 38.23 14.22 32.76
CA ILE A 648 38.08 14.06 31.31
C ILE A 648 38.19 12.59 30.90
N GLN A 649 39.07 11.83 31.54
CA GLN A 649 39.17 10.38 31.31
C GLN A 649 37.90 9.65 31.75
N THR A 650 37.29 10.06 32.86
CA THR A 650 36.00 9.56 33.33
C THR A 650 34.88 9.88 32.33
N LEU A 651 34.89 11.08 31.74
CA LEU A 651 33.96 11.43 30.66
C LEU A 651 34.18 10.58 29.42
N LEU A 652 35.43 10.36 29.05
CA LEU A 652 35.79 9.48 27.93
C LEU A 652 35.23 8.08 28.14
N GLN A 653 35.32 7.55 29.37
CA GLN A 653 34.76 6.25 29.75
C GLN A 653 33.22 6.24 29.71
N SER A 654 32.56 7.33 30.09
CA SER A 654 31.09 7.43 30.08
C SER A 654 30.46 7.36 28.68
N SER A 655 31.20 7.66 27.62
CA SER A 655 30.68 7.69 26.25
C SER A 655 30.12 6.38 25.72
N ASN A 656 30.58 5.25 26.27
CA ASN A 656 30.04 3.94 25.93
C ASN A 656 28.53 3.86 26.20
N GLN A 657 28.03 4.62 27.19
CA GLN A 657 26.60 4.73 27.53
C GLN A 657 25.74 5.24 26.37
N PHE A 658 26.32 6.03 25.48
CA PHE A 658 25.62 6.61 24.33
C PHE A 658 25.78 5.79 23.05
N THR A 659 26.87 5.04 22.91
CA THR A 659 27.23 4.38 21.64
C THR A 659 27.06 2.86 21.61
N SER A 660 27.04 2.18 22.76
CA SER A 660 27.39 0.75 22.82
C SER A 660 26.32 -0.17 23.41
N PHE A 661 25.49 0.30 24.36
CA PHE A 661 24.78 -0.62 25.27
C PHE A 661 23.60 -1.42 24.67
N SER A 662 22.85 -0.92 23.68
CA SER A 662 21.72 -1.69 23.11
C SER A 662 22.00 -2.26 21.71
N VAL A 663 22.79 -1.58 20.90
CA VAL A 663 22.92 -1.91 19.47
C VAL A 663 23.78 -3.16 19.25
N GLU A 664 24.84 -3.36 20.03
CA GLU A 664 25.74 -4.51 19.86
C GLU A 664 25.11 -5.82 20.36
N ALA A 665 24.42 -5.79 21.51
CA ALA A 665 23.71 -6.95 22.06
C ALA A 665 22.53 -7.37 21.17
N VAL A 666 21.71 -6.40 20.72
CA VAL A 666 20.60 -6.66 19.79
C VAL A 666 21.11 -7.24 18.47
N ARG A 667 22.21 -6.70 17.91
CA ARG A 667 22.78 -7.21 16.65
C ARG A 667 23.46 -8.57 16.78
N GLN A 668 24.05 -8.88 17.93
CA GLN A 668 24.56 -10.22 18.22
C GLN A 668 23.41 -11.23 18.33
N GLN A 669 22.31 -10.88 19.00
CA GLN A 669 21.14 -11.75 19.14
C GLN A 669 20.38 -11.97 17.82
N GLN A 670 20.23 -10.92 17.00
CA GLN A 670 19.69 -11.03 15.64
C GLN A 670 20.48 -12.01 14.77
N ARG A 671 21.79 -12.16 15.00
CA ARG A 671 22.63 -13.10 14.25
C ARG A 671 22.59 -14.53 14.80
N SER A 672 22.40 -14.72 16.11
CA SER A 672 22.30 -16.06 16.73
C SER A 672 20.95 -16.75 16.52
N MET A 673 19.94 -16.02 16.04
CA MET A 673 18.61 -16.54 15.63
C MET A 673 18.66 -17.54 14.46
N THR A 674 19.81 -17.71 13.79
CA THR A 674 20.06 -18.81 12.83
C THR A 674 20.07 -20.20 13.48
N THR A 675 20.16 -20.29 14.81
CA THR A 675 19.97 -21.54 15.57
C THR A 675 18.59 -21.52 16.22
N LYS A 676 17.78 -22.57 16.01
CA LYS A 676 16.36 -22.77 16.39
C LYS A 676 15.96 -22.59 17.89
N LYS A 677 16.65 -21.76 18.67
CA LYS A 677 16.22 -21.33 20.01
C LYS A 677 15.60 -19.93 19.92
N MET A 678 14.27 -19.88 19.84
CA MET A 678 13.49 -18.69 20.20
C MET A 678 13.81 -18.34 21.66
N THR A 679 14.72 -17.38 21.85
CA THR A 679 14.83 -16.61 23.08
C THR A 679 14.20 -15.26 22.79
N GLU A 680 13.34 -14.78 23.69
CA GLU A 680 12.53 -13.58 23.46
C GLU A 680 13.43 -12.37 23.17
N PHE A 681 13.05 -11.57 22.16
CA PHE A 681 13.74 -10.34 21.75
C PHE A 681 13.91 -9.32 22.91
N SER A 682 13.11 -9.47 23.97
CA SER A 682 13.16 -8.70 25.21
C SER A 682 14.52 -8.79 25.92
N ASP A 683 15.21 -9.93 25.88
CA ASP A 683 16.42 -10.15 26.68
C ASP A 683 17.66 -9.38 26.16
N ALA A 684 17.70 -9.01 24.87
CA ALA A 684 18.74 -8.14 24.30
C ALA A 684 18.55 -6.66 24.62
N ILE A 685 17.33 -6.26 24.99
CA ILE A 685 17.01 -4.87 25.30
C ILE A 685 17.45 -4.61 26.74
N ILE A 686 18.50 -3.80 26.91
CA ILE A 686 18.91 -3.38 28.25
C ILE A 686 17.81 -2.53 28.88
N HIS A 687 17.12 -3.11 29.85
CA HIS A 687 16.09 -2.43 30.63
C HIS A 687 16.69 -1.25 31.42
N TRP A 688 15.90 -0.17 31.53
CA TRP A 688 16.25 1.02 32.31
C TRP A 688 16.75 0.69 33.73
N GLU A 689 16.17 -0.32 34.37
CA GLU A 689 16.50 -0.75 35.72
C GLU A 689 17.96 -1.20 35.87
N LYS A 690 18.52 -1.82 34.83
CA LYS A 690 19.90 -2.33 34.81
C LYS A 690 20.96 -1.29 34.42
N MET A 691 20.55 -0.08 34.01
CA MET A 691 21.49 0.99 33.64
C MET A 691 21.93 1.82 34.84
N GLU A 692 23.22 2.13 34.91
CA GLU A 692 23.83 3.07 35.88
C GLU A 692 24.46 4.24 35.11
N PRO A 693 23.66 5.19 34.61
CA PRO A 693 24.17 6.29 33.80
C PRO A 693 25.05 7.21 34.66
N PHE A 694 26.20 7.64 34.12
CA PHE A 694 27.00 8.71 34.69
C PHE A 694 27.48 9.63 33.57
N THR A 695 26.97 10.85 33.50
CA THR A 695 27.39 11.87 32.54
C THR A 695 27.02 13.26 33.09
N PHE A 696 27.17 14.33 32.31
CA PHE A 696 26.61 15.62 32.68
C PHE A 696 26.17 16.41 31.45
N VAL A 697 25.29 17.38 31.70
CA VAL A 697 24.73 18.29 30.72
C VAL A 697 25.06 19.71 31.15
N PHE A 698 25.38 20.59 30.21
CA PHE A 698 25.54 22.00 30.49
C PHE A 698 24.23 22.76 30.32
N THR A 699 23.94 23.65 31.28
CA THR A 699 22.85 24.64 31.19
C THR A 699 23.16 25.72 30.17
N ASP A 700 22.19 26.61 29.91
CA ASP A 700 22.39 27.77 29.04
C ASP A 700 23.45 28.78 29.55
N THR A 701 23.84 28.67 30.82
CA THR A 701 24.91 29.47 31.44
C THR A 701 26.21 28.70 31.60
N ASP A 702 26.36 27.56 30.91
CA ASP A 702 27.52 26.67 30.98
C ASP A 702 27.79 26.03 32.36
N ASP A 703 26.81 26.08 33.28
CA ASP A 703 26.85 25.35 34.56
C ASP A 703 26.59 23.84 34.33
N PRO A 704 27.34 22.92 34.98
CA PRO A 704 27.14 21.49 34.81
C PRO A 704 25.97 20.96 35.68
N ILE A 705 25.16 20.08 35.10
CA ILE A 705 24.17 19.24 35.76
C ILE A 705 24.57 17.78 35.58
N PHE A 706 24.91 17.10 36.68
CA PHE A 706 25.35 15.70 36.67
C PHE A 706 24.17 14.74 36.56
N VAL A 707 24.28 13.74 35.70
CA VAL A 707 23.25 12.74 35.43
C VAL A 707 23.68 11.43 36.06
N TYR A 708 22.99 11.01 37.13
CA TYR A 708 23.23 9.75 37.83
C TYR A 708 21.98 9.31 38.60
N LYS A 709 21.88 8.01 38.93
CA LYS A 709 20.77 7.46 39.72
C LYS A 709 21.01 7.60 41.21
N LYS A 710 22.19 7.27 41.71
CA LYS A 710 22.52 7.38 43.13
C LYS A 710 23.77 8.23 43.31
N PRO A 711 23.90 9.00 44.40
CA PRO A 711 25.14 9.71 44.70
C PRO A 711 26.38 8.80 44.75
N ALA A 712 26.20 7.51 45.09
CA ALA A 712 27.25 6.49 45.06
C ALA A 712 27.76 6.17 43.64
N ASP A 713 26.97 6.46 42.60
CA ASP A 713 27.35 6.24 41.19
C ASP A 713 28.27 7.36 40.68
N VAL A 714 28.48 8.43 41.47
CA VAL A 714 29.37 9.54 41.11
C VAL A 714 30.83 9.11 41.35
N PRO A 715 31.71 9.24 40.35
CA PRO A 715 33.13 8.90 40.47
C PRO A 715 33.81 9.66 41.62
N ALA A 716 34.57 8.95 42.45
CA ALA A 716 35.21 9.52 43.64
C ALA A 716 36.15 10.69 43.32
N ALA A 717 36.84 10.65 42.17
CA ALA A 717 37.69 11.74 41.69
C ALA A 717 36.92 13.06 41.52
N LEU A 718 35.65 12.99 41.09
CA LEU A 718 34.79 14.16 40.92
C LEU A 718 34.31 14.75 42.24
N VAL A 719 33.98 13.89 43.20
CA VAL A 719 33.63 14.33 44.56
C VAL A 719 34.82 15.08 45.18
N GLN A 720 36.01 14.48 45.11
CA GLN A 720 37.25 15.10 45.59
C GLN A 720 37.55 16.43 44.88
N TYR A 721 37.32 16.51 43.56
CA TYR A 721 37.50 17.73 42.78
C TYR A 721 36.64 18.89 43.32
N PHE A 722 35.33 18.67 43.46
CA PHE A 722 34.41 19.73 43.89
C PHE A 722 34.55 20.06 45.38
N GLU A 723 34.90 19.10 46.23
CA GLU A 723 35.27 19.39 47.63
C GLU A 723 36.47 20.34 47.69
N ALA A 724 37.50 20.08 46.89
CA ALA A 724 38.70 20.89 46.85
C ALA A 724 38.44 22.27 46.21
N TYR A 725 37.65 22.32 45.14
CA TYR A 725 37.18 23.57 44.52
C TYR A 725 36.38 24.42 45.52
N ASN A 726 35.46 23.82 46.27
CA ASN A 726 34.65 24.52 47.27
C ASN A 726 35.49 25.09 48.41
N LYS A 727 36.53 24.37 48.86
CA LYS A 727 37.49 24.88 49.86
C LYS A 727 38.20 26.16 49.36
N VAL A 728 38.67 26.17 48.11
CA VAL A 728 39.34 27.34 47.49
C VAL A 728 38.35 28.50 47.24
N SER A 729 37.14 28.19 46.80
CA SER A 729 36.09 29.18 46.54
C SER A 729 35.59 29.86 47.82
N LYS A 730 35.49 29.11 48.93
CA LYS A 730 35.18 29.64 50.27
C LYS A 730 36.25 30.64 50.76
N ALA A 731 37.53 30.32 50.56
CA ALA A 731 38.64 31.21 50.93
C ALA A 731 38.64 32.54 50.16
N SER A 732 38.07 32.56 48.95
CA SER A 732 38.00 33.74 48.09
C SER A 732 36.68 34.53 48.18
N LYS A 733 35.74 34.18 49.07
CA LYS A 733 34.39 34.79 49.23
C LYS A 733 33.56 34.86 47.94
N ARG A 734 33.83 33.98 46.95
CA ARG A 734 33.28 34.15 45.60
C ARG A 734 31.95 33.44 45.33
N ILE A 735 31.51 32.43 46.10
CA ILE A 735 30.32 31.62 45.77
C ILE A 735 29.55 31.13 47.02
N LYS A 736 28.20 31.10 46.97
CA LYS A 736 27.31 30.43 47.95
C LYS A 736 27.40 28.90 47.80
N GLU A 737 27.41 28.17 48.91
CA GLU A 737 27.53 26.71 48.94
C GLU A 737 26.43 26.03 48.10
N LYS A 738 26.79 25.51 46.92
CA LYS A 738 25.88 24.79 46.01
C LYS A 738 26.23 23.30 46.08
N ASN A 739 25.30 22.47 46.54
CA ASN A 739 25.47 21.02 46.47
C ASN A 739 25.48 20.58 45.00
N MET A 740 26.67 20.25 44.50
CA MET A 740 26.90 19.86 43.11
C MET A 740 26.39 18.45 42.81
N PHE A 741 26.29 17.61 43.84
CA PHE A 741 25.85 16.20 43.75
C PHE A 741 24.67 15.95 44.71
N PRO A 742 23.48 16.56 44.45
CA PRO A 742 22.32 16.34 45.29
C PRO A 742 21.78 14.91 45.18
N ASP A 743 21.18 14.42 46.27
CA ASP A 743 20.38 13.20 46.21
C ASP A 743 19.04 13.53 45.54
N TYR A 744 18.90 13.09 44.28
CA TYR A 744 17.72 13.39 43.47
C TYR A 744 16.42 12.79 44.03
N THR A 745 16.50 11.76 44.89
CA THR A 745 15.32 11.21 45.58
C THR A 745 14.69 12.22 46.54
N LYS A 746 15.49 13.17 47.04
CA LYS A 746 15.08 14.15 48.06
C LYS A 746 14.59 15.47 47.47
N LEU A 747 14.72 15.65 46.15
CA LEU A 747 14.25 16.86 45.49
C LEU A 747 12.74 16.81 45.30
N SER A 748 12.08 17.92 45.62
CA SER A 748 10.67 18.13 45.33
C SER A 748 10.40 18.27 43.84
N HIS A 749 9.13 18.10 43.45
CA HIS A 749 8.67 18.32 42.07
C HIS A 749 9.12 19.67 41.50
N THR A 750 8.99 20.73 42.29
CA THR A 750 9.36 22.10 41.91
C THR A 750 10.86 22.27 41.73
N GLU A 751 11.68 21.71 42.63
CA GLU A 751 13.14 21.76 42.51
C GLU A 751 13.65 20.99 41.28
N ILE A 752 13.03 19.85 40.96
CA ILE A 752 13.32 19.09 39.74
C ILE A 752 12.95 19.93 38.50
N PHE A 753 11.76 20.55 38.52
CA PHE A 753 11.31 21.39 37.41
C PHE A 753 12.25 22.57 37.16
N ILE A 754 12.64 23.31 38.21
CA ILE A 754 13.55 24.46 38.09
C ILE A 754 14.90 24.04 37.49
N ARG A 755 15.43 22.88 37.89
CA ARG A 755 16.67 22.33 37.29
C ARG A 755 16.50 22.01 35.81
N LEU A 756 15.39 21.41 35.39
CA LEU A 756 15.10 21.19 33.97
C LEU A 756 14.91 22.51 33.23
N ALA A 757 14.25 23.49 33.84
CA ALA A 757 14.00 24.80 33.26
C ALA A 757 15.31 25.54 32.97
N SER A 758 16.35 25.35 33.79
CA SER A 758 17.69 25.93 33.56
C SER A 758 18.41 25.44 32.30
N LEU A 759 17.94 24.37 31.68
CA LEU A 759 18.47 23.86 30.41
C LEU A 759 17.94 24.61 29.18
N SER A 760 16.97 25.53 29.37
CA SER A 760 16.35 26.22 28.25
C SER A 760 15.86 27.62 28.62
N ARG A 761 16.14 28.59 27.75
CA ARG A 761 15.56 29.94 27.79
C ARG A 761 14.03 29.99 27.71
N LYS A 762 13.36 28.87 27.38
CA LYS A 762 11.90 28.71 27.35
C LYS A 762 11.21 29.30 28.58
N TYR A 763 11.77 29.07 29.76
CA TYR A 763 11.19 29.49 31.03
C TYR A 763 11.82 30.77 31.59
N PHE A 764 12.46 31.57 30.71
CA PHE A 764 13.11 32.83 31.07
C PHE A 764 12.49 34.03 30.33
N ASN A 765 12.26 33.93 29.02
CA ASN A 765 11.87 35.10 28.21
C ASN A 765 10.69 34.86 27.25
N LYS A 766 9.87 33.84 27.51
CA LYS A 766 8.67 33.53 26.72
C LYS A 766 7.41 33.56 27.58
N ALA A 767 6.27 33.74 26.92
CA ALA A 767 4.96 33.56 27.53
C ALA A 767 4.50 32.10 27.33
N ILE A 768 3.86 31.51 28.33
CA ILE A 768 3.48 30.09 28.31
C ILE A 768 1.98 29.96 28.56
N CYS A 769 1.32 29.10 27.79
CA CYS A 769 -0.06 28.76 28.07
C CYS A 769 -0.12 27.81 29.28
N PRO A 770 -0.84 28.16 30.36
CA PRO A 770 -0.89 27.34 31.56
C PRO A 770 -1.64 26.01 31.38
N THR A 771 -2.35 25.81 30.27
CA THR A 771 -3.14 24.60 29.99
C THR A 771 -2.48 23.66 28.98
N CYS A 772 -1.88 24.19 27.91
CA CYS A 772 -1.23 23.34 26.91
C CYS A 772 0.31 23.40 26.93
N PHE A 773 0.89 24.22 27.81
CA PHE A 773 2.33 24.44 27.98
C PHE A 773 3.09 24.82 26.70
N ARG A 774 2.37 25.28 25.66
CA ARG A 774 2.96 25.85 24.45
C ARG A 774 3.55 27.22 24.74
N GLN A 775 4.58 27.54 23.97
CA GLN A 775 5.34 28.77 24.06
C GLN A 775 4.82 29.78 23.05
N TYR A 776 4.89 31.03 23.45
CA TYR A 776 4.52 32.19 22.64
C TYR A 776 5.54 33.30 22.86
N GLU A 777 5.60 34.26 21.95
CA GLU A 777 6.44 35.43 22.16
C GLU A 777 6.02 36.17 23.43
N PHE A 778 6.98 36.78 24.13
CA PHE A 778 6.73 37.44 25.42
C PHE A 778 5.62 38.50 25.35
N LYS A 779 5.37 39.07 24.16
CA LYS A 779 4.34 40.09 23.91
C LYS A 779 2.93 39.52 23.74
N GLU A 780 2.80 38.25 23.39
CA GLU A 780 1.50 37.63 23.13
C GLU A 780 0.71 37.47 24.42
N GLN A 781 -0.62 37.68 24.36
CA GLN A 781 -1.48 37.65 25.54
C GLN A 781 -2.33 36.40 25.65
N HIS A 782 -2.64 35.76 24.53
CA HIS A 782 -3.61 34.67 24.47
C HIS A 782 -3.05 33.47 23.71
N CYS A 783 -3.43 32.28 24.17
CA CYS A 783 -3.12 31.04 23.46
C CYS A 783 -4.01 30.92 22.20
N GLN A 784 -3.39 30.75 21.02
CA GLN A 784 -4.12 30.60 19.75
C GLN A 784 -4.81 29.24 19.54
N ILE A 785 -4.57 28.27 20.43
CA ILE A 785 -4.96 26.87 20.24
C ILE A 785 -5.95 26.41 21.32
N CYS A 786 -5.77 26.86 22.56
CA CYS A 786 -6.75 26.63 23.60
C CYS A 786 -7.89 27.66 23.44
N SER A 787 -9.14 27.21 23.59
CA SER A 787 -10.32 28.07 23.50
C SER A 787 -10.28 29.24 24.50
N ILE A 788 -11.00 30.30 24.14
CA ILE A 788 -10.91 31.68 24.64
C ILE A 788 -10.92 31.78 26.18
N ASN A 789 -9.86 32.39 26.73
CA ASN A 789 -9.61 32.89 28.11
C ASN A 789 -8.32 32.39 28.80
N ASN A 790 -7.51 31.55 28.16
CA ASN A 790 -6.19 31.22 28.71
C ASN A 790 -5.20 32.36 28.48
N VAL A 791 -5.16 33.28 29.44
CA VAL A 791 -4.13 34.32 29.55
C VAL A 791 -2.77 33.63 29.71
N LEU A 792 -1.83 33.99 28.83
CA LEU A 792 -0.48 33.45 28.88
C LEU A 792 0.27 34.00 30.10
N ILE A 793 0.83 33.10 30.90
CA ILE A 793 1.68 33.44 32.05
C ILE A 793 3.09 33.75 31.58
N ARG A 794 3.74 34.71 32.23
CA ARG A 794 5.10 35.18 31.91
C ARG A 794 5.76 35.74 33.18
N PRO A 795 7.10 35.79 33.26
CA PRO A 795 7.77 36.45 34.37
C PRO A 795 7.49 37.96 34.33
N LYS A 796 7.35 38.59 35.50
CA LYS A 796 7.01 40.02 35.63
C LYS A 796 8.17 40.90 35.15
N THR A 797 9.38 40.52 35.51
CA THR A 797 10.64 41.11 35.05
C THR A 797 11.63 39.99 34.70
N PHE A 798 12.82 40.35 34.22
CA PHE A 798 13.91 39.39 33.98
C PHE A 798 14.83 39.22 35.20
N ASP A 799 14.40 39.69 36.38
CA ASP A 799 15.13 39.48 37.62
C ASP A 799 14.95 38.05 38.12
N ASP A 800 16.00 37.48 38.73
CA ASP A 800 16.03 36.08 39.18
C ASP A 800 14.85 35.69 40.08
N ALA A 801 14.38 36.61 40.93
CA ALA A 801 13.26 36.37 41.84
C ALA A 801 11.93 36.20 41.09
N ASP A 802 11.67 37.01 40.07
CA ASP A 802 10.45 36.96 39.26
C ASP A 802 10.46 35.75 38.32
N ILE A 803 11.63 35.40 37.77
CA ILE A 803 11.81 34.18 36.98
C ILE A 803 11.58 32.94 37.84
N LEU A 804 12.13 32.90 39.06
CA LEU A 804 11.93 31.79 39.99
C LEU A 804 10.45 31.64 40.39
N SER A 805 9.77 32.76 40.66
CA SER A 805 8.33 32.76 40.94
C SER A 805 7.53 32.23 39.75
N PHE A 806 7.88 32.64 38.53
CA PHE A 806 7.24 32.16 37.29
C PHE A 806 7.44 30.66 37.07
N GLN A 807 8.67 30.17 37.24
CA GLN A 807 9.00 28.75 37.13
C GLN A 807 8.27 27.92 38.19
N THR A 808 8.12 28.46 39.40
CA THR A 808 7.39 27.81 40.50
C THR A 808 5.90 27.68 40.19
N ASP A 809 5.24 28.73 39.69
CA ASP A 809 3.82 28.69 39.27
C ASP A 809 3.60 27.64 38.15
N ILE A 810 4.52 27.56 37.18
CA ILE A 810 4.44 26.52 36.14
C ILE A 810 4.59 25.12 36.74
N ALA A 811 5.55 24.93 37.65
CA ALA A 811 5.78 23.63 38.28
C ALA A 811 4.53 23.17 39.06
N GLU A 812 3.88 24.06 39.81
CA GLU A 812 2.67 23.73 40.56
C GLU A 812 1.51 23.33 39.65
N ARG A 813 1.32 24.03 38.54
CA ARG A 813 0.29 23.69 37.54
C ARG A 813 0.58 22.35 36.87
N LEU A 814 1.85 22.13 36.50
CA LEU A 814 2.28 20.89 35.87
C LEU A 814 2.12 19.68 36.80
N ARG A 815 2.33 19.84 38.10
CA ARG A 815 2.22 18.76 39.10
C ARG A 815 0.89 18.01 39.03
N ASN A 816 -0.20 18.71 38.70
CA ASN A 816 -1.53 18.13 38.58
C ASN A 816 -1.70 17.25 37.32
N GLU A 817 -0.91 17.49 36.27
CA GLU A 817 -0.97 16.73 35.01
C GLU A 817 0.14 15.69 34.87
N TYR A 818 1.31 15.97 35.45
CA TYR A 818 2.49 15.13 35.36
C TYR A 818 3.42 15.33 36.56
N VAL A 819 3.61 14.27 37.36
CA VAL A 819 4.54 14.31 38.49
C VAL A 819 5.96 14.01 38.02
N LEU A 820 6.83 15.01 38.10
CA LEU A 820 8.27 14.85 37.95
C LEU A 820 8.84 14.06 39.14
N THR A 821 9.30 12.85 38.86
CA THR A 821 10.10 12.01 39.76
C THR A 821 11.56 12.09 39.36
N GLN A 822 12.45 11.62 40.23
CA GLN A 822 13.87 11.44 39.90
C GLN A 822 14.08 10.63 38.61
N ASP A 823 13.36 9.52 38.46
CA ASP A 823 13.48 8.67 37.28
C ASP A 823 13.13 9.43 35.99
N ASN A 824 12.07 10.23 36.04
CA ASN A 824 11.65 11.09 34.93
C ASN A 824 12.71 12.16 34.65
N PHE A 825 13.29 12.77 35.69
CA PHE A 825 14.34 13.76 35.57
C PHE A 825 15.58 13.22 34.85
N ILE A 826 16.12 12.08 35.27
CA ILE A 826 17.33 11.48 34.67
C ILE A 826 17.05 11.10 33.20
N LYS A 827 15.90 10.48 32.90
CA LYS A 827 15.50 10.16 31.53
C LYS A 827 15.41 11.40 30.66
N MET A 828 14.82 12.48 31.18
CA MET A 828 14.70 13.77 30.49
C MET A 828 16.07 14.40 30.19
N LEU A 829 17.04 14.31 31.11
CA LEU A 829 18.41 14.80 30.88
C LEU A 829 19.12 14.01 29.76
N LEU A 830 18.95 12.69 29.73
CA LEU A 830 19.52 11.85 28.66
C LEU A 830 18.90 12.12 27.29
N ILE A 831 17.57 12.35 27.25
CA ILE A 831 16.86 12.76 26.04
C ILE A 831 17.35 14.13 25.58
N TYR A 832 17.41 15.10 26.48
CA TYR A 832 17.89 16.45 26.20
C TYR A 832 19.30 16.42 25.60
N MET A 833 20.21 15.64 26.19
CA MET A 833 21.57 15.49 25.66
C MET A 833 21.58 14.95 24.23
N ARG A 834 20.77 13.94 23.91
CA ARG A 834 20.65 13.42 22.54
C ARG A 834 20.13 14.46 21.57
N VAL A 835 19.07 15.18 21.93
CA VAL A 835 18.48 16.25 21.09
C VAL A 835 19.50 17.37 20.84
N GLN A 836 20.19 17.82 21.89
CA GLN A 836 21.23 18.85 21.79
C GLN A 836 22.41 18.43 20.89
N CYS A 837 22.69 17.14 20.81
CA CYS A 837 23.72 16.57 19.94
C CYS A 837 23.20 16.26 18.52
N GLY A 838 21.96 16.60 18.17
CA GLY A 838 21.37 16.25 16.88
C GLY A 838 21.20 14.74 16.65
N ILE A 839 21.19 13.95 17.73
CA ILE A 839 21.04 12.49 17.66
C ILE A 839 19.55 12.14 17.63
N PRO A 840 19.09 11.31 16.67
CA PRO A 840 17.71 10.83 16.65
C PRO A 840 17.30 10.17 17.97
N VAL A 841 16.12 10.53 18.48
CA VAL A 841 15.56 10.00 19.72
C VAL A 841 14.35 9.13 19.40
N LEU A 842 14.51 7.82 19.54
CA LEU A 842 13.41 6.86 19.55
C LEU A 842 13.15 6.44 21.00
N ILE A 843 11.92 6.63 21.48
CA ILE A 843 11.49 6.20 22.81
C ILE A 843 10.44 5.11 22.66
N MET A 844 10.75 3.91 23.14
CA MET A 844 9.82 2.79 23.17
C MET A 844 9.22 2.67 24.57
N GLY A 845 7.93 2.96 24.72
CA GLY A 845 7.19 2.84 25.99
C GLY A 845 6.04 3.85 26.15
N GLU A 846 4.98 3.46 26.87
CA GLU A 846 3.73 4.24 26.99
C GLU A 846 3.91 5.63 27.64
N THR A 847 4.88 5.79 28.54
CA THR A 847 5.16 7.05 29.25
C THR A 847 5.94 8.09 28.45
N GLY A 848 6.52 7.73 27.28
CA GLY A 848 7.39 8.62 26.49
C GLY A 848 6.68 9.86 25.91
N LYS A 849 5.38 9.74 25.62
CA LYS A 849 4.58 10.78 24.94
C LYS A 849 4.46 12.08 25.76
N ARG A 850 4.45 12.00 27.10
CA ARG A 850 4.36 13.18 27.98
C ARG A 850 5.72 13.82 28.23
N MET A 851 6.81 13.05 28.30
CA MET A 851 8.15 13.57 28.54
C MET A 851 8.63 14.52 27.43
N ILE A 852 8.38 14.17 26.17
CA ILE A 852 8.84 14.94 25.00
C ILE A 852 8.17 16.33 24.94
N ARG A 853 6.88 16.43 25.28
CA ARG A 853 6.13 17.71 25.27
C ARG A 853 6.75 18.79 26.18
N MET A 854 7.44 18.40 27.24
CA MET A 854 8.07 19.34 28.18
C MET A 854 9.40 19.90 27.69
N LEU A 855 10.19 19.10 26.95
CA LEU A 855 11.59 19.39 26.64
C LEU A 855 11.83 20.12 25.31
N ILE A 856 10.91 20.05 24.34
CA ILE A 856 11.19 20.45 22.95
C ILE A 856 10.24 21.58 22.50
N SER A 857 10.79 22.62 21.88
CA SER A 857 10.06 23.80 21.39
C SER A 857 9.41 23.62 20.02
N GLU A 858 9.76 22.56 19.29
CA GLU A 858 9.25 22.27 17.95
C GLU A 858 8.50 20.93 17.90
N PRO A 859 7.52 20.78 16.98
CA PRO A 859 6.81 19.53 16.78
C PRO A 859 7.77 18.48 16.22
N ILE A 860 8.17 17.51 17.05
CA ILE A 860 8.74 16.26 16.57
C ILE A 860 7.59 15.36 16.13
N TYR A 861 7.61 14.97 14.85
CA TYR A 861 6.71 13.96 14.30
C TYR A 861 6.96 12.61 15.00
N PHE A 862 5.91 12.07 15.63
CA PHE A 862 5.89 10.69 16.09
C PHE A 862 5.46 9.80 14.91
N SER A 863 6.21 8.74 14.65
CA SER A 863 5.72 7.56 13.94
C SER A 863 5.04 6.62 14.91
#